data_AF-A0A1Q4R9G4-F1
#
_entry.id   AF-A0A1Q4R9G4-F1
#
_cell.length_a   1.000
_cell.length_b   1.000
_cell.length_c   1.000
_cell.angle_alpha   90.00
_cell.angle_beta   90.00
_cell.angle_gamma   90.00
#
_symmetry.space_group_name_H-M   'P 1'
#
loop_
_entity.id
_entity.type
_entity.pdbx_description
1 polymer ?
#
loop_
_entity_poly.entity_id
_entity_poly.type
_entity_poly.pdbx_seq_one_letter_code
_entity_poly.pdbx_strand_id
1 'polypeptide(L)'
;MLSSPKRSPKWSRSVSPFLVAGLLVTGNFHFIPQVLALGTAAGTPINNRATATYEDPDGNEIDAISNTVIITVAEVAGITAVPDQIVDRDGGAVEAGDTLDFSFTVTNTGNDTNQISVPTNVGTENFDVIPAGNIRVEYDENGNGTIESDEVYTFDGTAFLNPSNVDFETVDVPADDDFLVIVTGTVPATGVNSGDPVSVTLGDTPTVGDQNVDFDGSLDTNDLATLQTDPVNGRREASATQSIPFASSVNPLALARVEKNDTNYVEGDLTTYSDDLITYELDVDVADTDPSNLFQPGSLAGTNITLDGATAQRILVSDAIPTDTQLSSTSTTLPSGWSVVYTTDSPTTAGNEAPTEARWWTSFGTNIGQPATLADVARIGFIFDGSLAAGYDTANEAGSLSFTVQVTSTSTAPGLNIYNLAQLLGITQGDDPADPNDIVYDESGDDNTNNFSDDGTPTPYDPNNDTGDPGTPPDDDTDDGTNTGTDTDPAVGGGEPNRLPLTIIAANDTILIGPDGAAGAVGPDGTQDTDFTNQSAPFTPVDADNDGNFDAFTPPEIVYTNTIQNPATSGFIADATVEPADIAQSGAAAGDIPTGTIVRITNGVNTAFYEYQADGTWSAPGTTPDFTGGNPDNPGIPVIFDDQLTAQETQQVTVGVQFPELSSADDIPVNELPSYPITLIVFPEDDPTNPGFDNEVTSNLTIDRAYPAGYVELLKEARILDSTGAQVFPAATGTYAEDGFPALEIGQVIEYRITYTNISEGNGVGTSNGLLPATNFFISEDGTTAPNNWALDNDANGTVDTLHQNGATRTDGDIYYYSSATDTNFTGFDPTAPSGSTTDPADDLTVQGYINLVGDVNPQDSGSFTFQRELQ
;
A
#
# COMPACT_ATOMS: atom_id res chain seq x y z
N MET A 1 -34.17 -50.16 13.61
CA MET A 1 -34.63 -49.48 14.85
C MET A 1 -34.16 -48.04 14.74
N LEU A 2 -35.02 -47.07 14.99
CA LEU A 2 -34.73 -45.64 14.83
C LEU A 2 -35.32 -44.91 16.04
N SER A 3 -34.57 -43.98 16.63
CA SER A 3 -34.98 -43.13 17.75
C SER A 3 -34.72 -41.66 17.39
N SER A 4 -35.70 -40.81 17.67
CA SER A 4 -35.79 -39.45 17.14
C SER A 4 -34.83 -38.44 17.80
N PRO A 5 -34.41 -37.39 17.08
CA PRO A 5 -34.16 -36.08 17.67
C PRO A 5 -35.46 -35.49 18.26
N LYS A 6 -35.33 -34.50 19.16
CA LYS A 6 -36.47 -33.77 19.74
C LYS A 6 -37.01 -32.73 18.74
N ARG A 7 -38.26 -32.29 18.95
CA ARG A 7 -38.83 -31.14 18.24
C ARG A 7 -38.56 -29.84 19.01
N SER A 8 -38.26 -28.77 18.30
CA SER A 8 -38.35 -27.40 18.83
C SER A 8 -39.79 -27.02 19.20
N PRO A 9 -40.00 -26.14 20.18
CA PRO A 9 -41.32 -25.63 20.52
C PRO A 9 -41.80 -24.65 19.45
N LYS A 10 -43.01 -24.86 18.92
CA LYS A 10 -43.66 -23.86 18.07
C LYS A 10 -44.38 -22.86 18.97
N TRP A 11 -43.99 -21.59 18.93
CA TRP A 11 -44.90 -20.53 19.34
C TRP A 11 -46.06 -20.43 18.35
N SER A 12 -47.27 -20.29 18.89
CA SER A 12 -48.46 -19.97 18.12
C SER A 12 -49.42 -19.17 19.01
N ARG A 13 -49.56 -17.88 18.71
CA ARG A 13 -50.74 -17.10 19.09
C ARG A 13 -51.38 -16.55 17.83
N SER A 14 -52.70 -16.41 17.85
CA SER A 14 -53.48 -15.93 16.73
C SER A 14 -54.55 -14.99 17.25
N VAL A 15 -54.57 -13.76 16.74
CA VAL A 15 -55.68 -12.81 16.89
C VAL A 15 -55.99 -12.30 15.48
N SER A 16 -57.28 -12.10 15.19
CA SER A 16 -57.74 -11.64 13.87
C SER A 16 -57.64 -10.11 13.71
N PRO A 17 -57.60 -9.59 12.47
CA PRO A 17 -57.25 -8.21 12.21
C PRO A 17 -58.40 -7.23 12.46
N PHE A 18 -58.02 -6.00 12.81
CA PHE A 18 -58.76 -4.78 12.47
C PHE A 18 -57.92 -3.96 11.49
N LEU A 19 -58.51 -3.51 10.38
CA LEU A 19 -57.90 -2.49 9.55
C LEU A 19 -58.31 -1.11 10.07
N VAL A 20 -57.31 -0.30 10.42
CA VAL A 20 -57.37 1.16 10.31
C VAL A 20 -56.28 1.54 9.30
N ALA A 21 -56.59 2.46 8.39
CA ALA A 21 -55.67 2.82 7.31
C ALA A 21 -54.77 3.98 7.77
N GLY A 22 -53.66 3.65 8.43
CA GLY A 22 -52.56 4.59 8.63
C GLY A 22 -51.98 4.98 7.27
N LEU A 23 -51.93 6.29 7.00
CA LEU A 23 -51.31 6.82 5.78
C LEU A 23 -49.82 6.98 6.04
N LEU A 24 -49.00 6.05 5.55
CA LEU A 24 -47.54 6.14 5.65
C LEU A 24 -47.03 7.37 4.89
N VAL A 25 -46.68 8.42 5.64
CA VAL A 25 -46.01 9.63 5.17
C VAL A 25 -44.67 9.72 5.88
N THR A 26 -43.63 9.20 5.22
CA THR A 26 -42.20 9.52 5.45
C THR A 26 -41.75 9.73 6.90
N GLY A 27 -42.16 8.84 7.80
CA GLY A 27 -41.26 8.43 8.88
C GLY A 27 -40.24 7.49 8.26
N ASN A 28 -38.95 7.83 8.32
CA ASN A 28 -37.90 6.90 7.96
C ASN A 28 -37.90 5.78 9.01
N PHE A 29 -38.50 4.63 8.65
CA PHE A 29 -38.14 3.36 9.26
C PHE A 29 -36.72 3.02 8.78
N HIS A 30 -35.73 3.67 9.38
CA HIS A 30 -34.41 3.09 9.47
C HIS A 30 -34.59 1.77 10.22
N PHE A 31 -34.58 0.66 9.48
CA PHE A 31 -34.07 -0.59 10.03
C PHE A 31 -32.58 -0.35 10.25
N ILE A 32 -32.26 0.37 11.32
CA ILE A 32 -30.92 0.30 11.90
C ILE A 32 -30.76 -1.19 12.23
N PRO A 33 -29.72 -1.87 11.71
CA PRO A 33 -29.44 -3.24 12.14
C PRO A 33 -29.22 -3.24 13.65
N GLN A 34 -29.20 -4.42 14.29
CA GLN A 34 -28.55 -4.46 15.59
C GLN A 34 -27.10 -4.07 15.35
N VAL A 35 -26.72 -2.86 15.78
CA VAL A 35 -25.34 -2.40 15.78
C VAL A 35 -24.70 -3.16 16.93
N LEU A 36 -24.09 -4.28 16.56
CA LEU A 36 -23.25 -5.05 17.46
C LEU A 36 -22.07 -4.18 17.93
N ALA A 37 -21.32 -4.68 18.91
CA ALA A 37 -20.01 -4.17 19.24
C ALA A 37 -19.22 -3.89 17.96
N LEU A 38 -18.55 -2.73 17.90
CA LEU A 38 -17.66 -2.45 16.79
C LEU A 38 -16.45 -3.38 16.97
N GLY A 39 -16.43 -4.50 16.27
CA GLY A 39 -15.20 -5.23 16.01
C GLY A 39 -14.48 -5.91 17.16
N THR A 40 -13.16 -6.00 16.96
CA THR A 40 -12.18 -6.65 17.82
C THR A 40 -12.02 -5.92 19.15
N ALA A 41 -11.97 -6.67 20.25
CA ALA A 41 -11.83 -6.11 21.59
C ALA A 41 -10.55 -5.26 21.79
N ALA A 42 -10.70 -4.17 22.55
CA ALA A 42 -9.63 -3.22 22.83
C ALA A 42 -8.36 -3.88 23.44
N GLY A 43 -7.19 -3.42 23.02
CA GLY A 43 -5.89 -3.90 23.51
C GLY A 43 -5.42 -5.24 22.94
N THR A 44 -6.19 -5.87 22.04
CA THR A 44 -5.79 -7.12 21.35
C THR A 44 -4.54 -6.90 20.49
N PRO A 45 -3.47 -7.71 20.63
CA PRO A 45 -2.26 -7.57 19.84
C PRO A 45 -2.35 -8.36 18.51
N ILE A 46 -2.03 -7.69 17.41
CA ILE A 46 -1.89 -8.25 16.06
C ILE A 46 -0.39 -8.30 15.72
N ASN A 47 0.16 -9.51 15.71
CA ASN A 47 1.57 -9.80 15.46
C ASN A 47 1.75 -10.32 14.02
N ASN A 48 2.76 -9.82 13.30
CA ASN A 48 3.15 -10.37 12.01
C ASN A 48 4.68 -10.42 11.77
N ARG A 49 5.15 -11.57 11.30
CA ARG A 49 6.52 -11.92 10.93
C ARG A 49 6.51 -12.68 9.60
N ALA A 50 7.41 -12.30 8.69
CA ALA A 50 7.64 -13.00 7.44
C ALA A 50 8.57 -14.20 7.63
N THR A 51 8.35 -15.23 6.83
CA THR A 51 9.29 -16.32 6.58
C THR A 51 9.56 -16.41 5.08
N ALA A 52 10.72 -16.90 4.68
CA ALA A 52 11.00 -17.23 3.28
C ALA A 52 12.00 -18.38 3.20
N THR A 53 11.99 -19.11 2.08
CA THR A 53 12.90 -20.25 1.85
C THR A 53 13.48 -20.13 0.44
N TYR A 54 14.75 -20.50 0.27
CA TYR A 54 15.48 -20.50 -1.00
C TYR A 54 16.51 -21.65 -1.06
N GLU A 55 16.93 -21.99 -2.28
CA GLU A 55 18.03 -22.92 -2.54
C GLU A 55 19.29 -22.14 -2.99
N ASP A 56 20.45 -22.47 -2.41
CA ASP A 56 21.75 -22.01 -2.91
C ASP A 56 22.21 -22.78 -4.18
N PRO A 57 23.25 -22.32 -4.90
CA PRO A 57 23.73 -22.97 -6.12
C PRO A 57 24.28 -24.39 -5.96
N ASP A 58 24.58 -24.84 -4.74
CA ASP A 58 24.94 -26.23 -4.42
C ASP A 58 23.68 -27.10 -4.16
N GLY A 59 22.50 -26.49 -4.06
CA GLY A 59 21.20 -27.13 -3.84
C GLY A 59 20.85 -27.32 -2.36
N ASN A 60 21.34 -26.45 -1.47
CA ASN A 60 20.97 -26.46 -0.06
C ASN A 60 19.80 -25.51 0.20
N GLU A 61 18.74 -26.03 0.81
CA GLU A 61 17.58 -25.27 1.32
C GLU A 61 18.00 -24.45 2.55
N ILE A 62 17.72 -23.15 2.54
CA ILE A 62 18.01 -22.17 3.61
C ILE A 62 16.76 -21.31 3.80
N ASP A 63 16.43 -20.98 5.05
CA ASP A 63 15.33 -20.06 5.38
C ASP A 63 15.85 -18.67 5.77
N ALA A 64 15.02 -17.65 5.58
CA ALA A 64 15.15 -16.32 6.15
C ALA A 64 13.87 -15.95 6.91
N ILE A 65 14.00 -15.10 7.93
CA ILE A 65 12.91 -14.68 8.82
C ILE A 65 13.06 -13.20 9.13
N SER A 66 11.95 -12.45 9.18
CA SER A 66 12.00 -11.02 9.47
C SER A 66 11.97 -10.70 10.97
N ASN A 67 12.12 -9.42 11.31
CA ASN A 67 11.59 -8.84 12.55
C ASN A 67 10.06 -9.05 12.67
N THR A 68 9.49 -8.89 13.87
CA THR A 68 8.03 -9.03 14.10
C THR A 68 7.40 -7.66 14.31
N VAL A 69 6.48 -7.26 13.42
CA VAL A 69 5.61 -6.10 13.62
C VAL A 69 4.52 -6.45 14.64
N ILE A 70 4.28 -5.58 15.62
CA ILE A 70 3.26 -5.73 16.66
C ILE A 70 2.43 -4.46 16.74
N ILE A 71 1.11 -4.58 16.56
CA ILE A 71 0.15 -3.48 16.61
C ILE A 71 -0.98 -3.87 17.58
N THR A 72 -1.45 -2.95 18.43
CA THR A 72 -2.56 -3.24 19.38
C THR A 72 -3.84 -2.53 18.99
N VAL A 73 -4.99 -3.18 19.12
CA VAL A 73 -6.31 -2.57 18.88
C VAL A 73 -6.61 -1.44 19.89
N ALA A 74 -7.20 -0.34 19.41
CA ALA A 74 -7.61 0.82 20.20
C ALA A 74 -8.86 0.56 21.05
N GLU A 75 -9.04 1.31 22.14
CA GLU A 75 -10.35 1.43 22.81
C GLU A 75 -11.20 2.45 22.03
N VAL A 76 -12.36 2.02 21.54
CA VAL A 76 -13.33 2.81 20.76
C VAL A 76 -14.64 2.78 21.53
N ALA A 77 -15.06 3.93 22.05
CA ALA A 77 -16.38 4.05 22.66
C ALA A 77 -17.46 4.11 21.58
N GLY A 78 -18.67 3.69 21.93
CA GLY A 78 -19.82 3.81 21.05
C GLY A 78 -21.12 3.77 21.83
N ILE A 79 -22.04 4.67 21.48
CA ILE A 79 -23.40 4.66 22.01
C ILE A 79 -24.37 5.01 20.89
N THR A 80 -25.44 4.24 20.78
CA THR A 80 -26.57 4.57 19.90
C THR A 80 -27.86 4.58 20.69
N ALA A 81 -28.83 5.34 20.20
CA ALA A 81 -30.16 5.50 20.78
C ALA A 81 -31.20 5.38 19.66
N VAL A 82 -31.74 4.18 19.47
CA VAL A 82 -32.66 3.85 18.38
C VAL A 82 -34.10 4.08 18.83
N PRO A 83 -34.90 4.93 18.15
CA PRO A 83 -36.32 5.06 18.45
C PRO A 83 -37.11 3.76 18.17
N ASP A 84 -37.66 3.14 19.21
CA ASP A 84 -38.40 1.87 19.14
C ASP A 84 -39.86 2.10 18.70
N GLN A 85 -40.73 2.60 19.59
CA GLN A 85 -42.17 2.75 19.27
C GLN A 85 -42.78 4.04 19.85
N ILE A 86 -43.44 4.80 18.98
CA ILE A 86 -44.47 5.75 19.41
C ILE A 86 -45.74 4.93 19.70
N VAL A 87 -46.07 4.73 20.98
CA VAL A 87 -47.38 4.21 21.37
C VAL A 87 -48.28 5.37 21.73
N ASP A 88 -49.03 5.84 20.74
CA ASP A 88 -50.29 6.54 21.00
C ASP A 88 -51.23 5.62 21.79
N ARG A 89 -51.56 6.03 23.02
CA ARG A 89 -52.34 5.25 23.97
C ARG A 89 -53.84 5.22 23.68
N ASP A 90 -54.37 6.03 22.73
CA ASP A 90 -55.76 5.90 22.27
C ASP A 90 -55.94 5.68 20.75
N GLY A 91 -55.00 6.13 19.92
CA GLY A 91 -54.68 5.54 18.62
C GLY A 91 -55.31 6.22 17.39
N GLY A 92 -54.56 7.13 16.75
CA GLY A 92 -55.01 7.88 15.57
C GLY A 92 -53.94 8.16 14.51
N ALA A 93 -54.14 9.27 13.79
CA ALA A 93 -53.02 10.09 13.35
C ALA A 93 -52.78 11.10 14.49
N VAL A 94 -51.53 11.49 14.75
CA VAL A 94 -51.23 12.28 15.96
C VAL A 94 -51.85 13.68 15.86
N GLU A 95 -52.70 13.97 16.83
CA GLU A 95 -53.59 15.12 16.95
C GLU A 95 -53.42 15.80 18.33
N ALA A 96 -54.11 16.93 18.54
CA ALA A 96 -53.91 17.78 19.71
C ALA A 96 -54.65 17.28 20.96
N GLY A 97 -53.97 16.49 21.78
CA GLY A 97 -54.41 16.02 23.10
C GLY A 97 -53.98 14.59 23.47
N ASP A 98 -53.41 13.87 22.50
CA ASP A 98 -53.10 12.45 22.58
C ASP A 98 -52.03 12.16 23.67
N THR A 99 -52.08 10.99 24.29
CA THR A 99 -51.05 10.56 25.26
C THR A 99 -50.12 9.56 24.58
N LEU A 100 -48.85 9.94 24.42
CA LEU A 100 -47.86 9.11 23.74
C LEU A 100 -46.87 8.53 24.76
N ASP A 101 -46.51 7.27 24.56
CA ASP A 101 -45.22 6.74 25.03
C ASP A 101 -44.23 6.78 23.86
N PHE A 102 -43.04 7.28 24.13
CA PHE A 102 -41.89 7.25 23.23
C PHE A 102 -40.82 6.37 23.89
N SER A 103 -40.37 5.33 23.21
CA SER A 103 -39.30 4.44 23.70
C SER A 103 -38.10 4.46 22.79
N PHE A 104 -36.94 4.24 23.40
CA PHE A 104 -35.63 4.27 22.76
C PHE A 104 -34.79 3.11 23.30
N THR A 105 -34.33 2.21 22.42
CA THR A 105 -33.30 1.23 22.78
C THR A 105 -31.95 1.94 22.72
N VAL A 106 -31.17 1.84 23.80
CA VAL A 106 -29.81 2.35 23.88
C VAL A 106 -28.85 1.18 23.94
N THR A 107 -27.81 1.20 23.13
CA THR A 107 -26.84 0.09 23.00
C THR A 107 -25.42 0.63 23.17
N ASN A 108 -24.58 -0.08 23.91
CA ASN A 108 -23.13 0.16 23.87
C ASN A 108 -22.57 -0.46 22.57
N THR A 109 -22.20 0.41 21.63
CA THR A 109 -21.66 0.02 20.33
C THR A 109 -20.14 0.26 20.24
N GLY A 110 -19.48 0.42 21.39
CA GLY A 110 -18.01 0.42 21.46
C GLY A 110 -17.42 -0.99 21.39
N ASN A 111 -16.09 -1.08 21.42
CA ASN A 111 -15.35 -2.36 21.44
C ASN A 111 -14.85 -2.76 22.85
N ASP A 112 -15.28 -2.03 23.88
CA ASP A 112 -15.10 -2.38 25.28
C ASP A 112 -16.32 -1.94 26.12
N THR A 113 -16.34 -2.44 27.35
CA THR A 113 -17.29 -2.15 28.41
C THR A 113 -17.34 -0.66 28.72
N ASN A 114 -18.53 -0.05 28.69
CA ASN A 114 -18.73 1.37 28.94
C ASN A 114 -19.73 1.63 30.07
N GLN A 115 -19.47 2.65 30.89
CA GLN A 115 -20.49 3.25 31.78
C GLN A 115 -21.23 4.37 31.05
N ILE A 116 -22.56 4.44 31.19
CA ILE A 116 -23.43 5.33 30.42
C ILE A 116 -24.29 6.22 31.33
N SER A 117 -24.27 7.53 31.09
CA SER A 117 -25.21 8.50 31.69
C SER A 117 -26.51 8.53 30.90
N VAL A 118 -27.65 8.70 31.58
CA VAL A 118 -28.99 8.68 30.98
C VAL A 118 -29.73 10.00 31.26
N PRO A 119 -30.39 10.61 30.27
CA PRO A 119 -31.07 11.90 30.43
C PRO A 119 -32.15 11.90 31.52
N THR A 120 -32.01 12.82 32.48
CA THR A 120 -33.02 13.10 33.52
C THR A 120 -34.02 14.18 33.10
N ASN A 121 -33.71 14.88 32.01
CA ASN A 121 -34.54 15.84 31.29
C ASN A 121 -34.48 15.51 29.78
N VAL A 122 -35.52 15.86 29.01
CA VAL A 122 -35.64 15.46 27.59
C VAL A 122 -36.17 16.60 26.71
N GLY A 123 -35.72 16.63 25.46
CA GLY A 123 -36.23 17.54 24.43
C GLY A 123 -37.66 17.18 24.02
N THR A 124 -38.48 18.18 23.72
CA THR A 124 -39.88 18.00 23.30
C THR A 124 -40.29 19.07 22.30
N GLU A 125 -40.89 18.69 21.17
CA GLU A 125 -41.62 19.63 20.32
C GLU A 125 -43.09 19.22 20.24
N ASN A 126 -43.99 20.17 20.51
CA ASN A 126 -45.43 19.95 20.58
C ASN A 126 -45.79 18.72 21.45
N PHE A 127 -45.12 18.57 22.59
CA PHE A 127 -45.31 17.48 23.55
C PHE A 127 -45.00 17.95 24.99
N ASP A 128 -45.83 17.56 25.96
CA ASP A 128 -45.72 17.91 27.38
C ASP A 128 -45.26 16.68 28.21
N VAL A 129 -44.05 16.75 28.81
CA VAL A 129 -43.51 15.71 29.71
C VAL A 129 -43.40 16.24 31.16
N ILE A 130 -43.57 15.35 32.14
CA ILE A 130 -43.35 15.64 33.57
C ILE A 130 -42.33 14.63 34.12
N PRO A 131 -41.02 14.93 34.19
CA PRO A 131 -39.97 13.90 34.28
C PRO A 131 -40.08 12.90 35.44
N ALA A 132 -40.32 13.38 36.67
CA ALA A 132 -40.29 12.55 37.87
C ALA A 132 -41.34 11.41 37.82
N GLY A 133 -40.86 10.16 37.69
CA GLY A 133 -41.68 8.96 37.55
C GLY A 133 -42.31 8.72 36.16
N ASN A 134 -41.95 9.49 35.13
CA ASN A 134 -42.36 9.27 33.73
C ASN A 134 -41.18 9.07 32.76
N ILE A 135 -39.94 8.99 33.28
CA ILE A 135 -38.75 8.49 32.60
C ILE A 135 -38.23 7.28 33.38
N ARG A 136 -37.90 6.18 32.69
CA ARG A 136 -37.32 4.96 33.29
C ARG A 136 -36.41 4.21 32.29
N VAL A 137 -35.54 3.37 32.85
CA VAL A 137 -34.64 2.44 32.16
C VAL A 137 -34.99 1.00 32.56
N GLU A 138 -34.90 0.06 31.62
CA GLU A 138 -35.05 -1.39 31.82
C GLU A 138 -33.84 -2.10 31.18
N TYR A 139 -33.01 -2.82 31.96
CA TYR A 139 -31.75 -3.48 31.50
C TYR A 139 -31.58 -4.91 32.05
N ASP A 140 -31.39 -5.92 31.21
CA ASP A 140 -31.23 -7.34 31.61
C ASP A 140 -29.78 -7.64 32.01
N GLU A 141 -29.35 -7.15 33.19
CA GLU A 141 -27.99 -7.31 33.77
C GLU A 141 -27.48 -8.76 33.82
N ASN A 142 -28.34 -9.76 33.63
CA ASN A 142 -27.98 -11.18 33.70
C ASN A 142 -28.25 -11.98 32.41
N GLY A 143 -28.62 -11.31 31.31
CA GLY A 143 -28.76 -11.87 29.96
C GLY A 143 -29.77 -13.02 29.86
N ASN A 144 -30.84 -13.02 30.67
CA ASN A 144 -31.75 -14.16 30.77
C ASN A 144 -32.97 -14.11 29.83
N GLY A 145 -33.23 -12.94 29.25
CA GLY A 145 -34.34 -12.65 28.33
C GLY A 145 -35.62 -12.17 29.02
N THR A 146 -35.57 -11.78 30.30
CA THR A 146 -36.72 -11.22 31.04
C THR A 146 -36.31 -10.22 32.12
N ILE A 147 -36.59 -8.93 31.87
CA ILE A 147 -36.47 -7.84 32.86
C ILE A 147 -37.15 -8.20 34.19
N GLU A 148 -36.34 -8.34 35.23
CA GLU A 148 -36.72 -8.56 36.62
C GLU A 148 -37.11 -7.24 37.33
N SER A 149 -37.61 -7.31 38.57
CA SER A 149 -37.97 -6.09 39.34
C SER A 149 -36.78 -5.25 39.78
N ASP A 150 -35.61 -5.87 39.78
CA ASP A 150 -34.32 -5.38 40.25
C ASP A 150 -33.62 -4.56 39.15
N GLU A 151 -34.05 -4.78 37.90
CA GLU A 151 -33.49 -4.32 36.63
C GLU A 151 -34.26 -3.13 36.03
N VAL A 152 -35.24 -2.59 36.77
CA VAL A 152 -36.03 -1.41 36.40
C VAL A 152 -35.59 -0.21 37.23
N TYR A 153 -34.90 0.72 36.59
CA TYR A 153 -34.37 1.95 37.18
C TYR A 153 -35.31 3.11 36.86
N THR A 154 -35.83 3.81 37.86
CA THR A 154 -36.80 4.92 37.67
C THR A 154 -36.21 6.24 38.15
N PHE A 155 -36.38 7.31 37.37
CA PHE A 155 -35.92 8.64 37.79
C PHE A 155 -36.75 9.16 38.97
N ASP A 156 -36.13 9.28 40.14
CA ASP A 156 -36.78 9.69 41.39
C ASP A 156 -36.91 11.20 41.58
N GLY A 157 -36.27 11.98 40.68
CA GLY A 157 -36.08 13.42 40.79
C GLY A 157 -34.65 13.82 41.16
N THR A 158 -33.75 12.86 41.41
CA THR A 158 -32.31 13.06 41.63
C THR A 158 -31.40 12.07 40.93
N ALA A 159 -31.79 10.79 40.79
CA ALA A 159 -30.99 9.76 40.11
C ALA A 159 -31.87 8.66 39.49
N PHE A 160 -31.27 7.79 38.67
CA PHE A 160 -31.91 6.58 38.14
C PHE A 160 -31.65 5.42 39.09
N LEU A 161 -32.64 5.13 39.95
CA LEU A 161 -32.50 4.13 41.00
C LEU A 161 -33.40 2.91 40.77
N ASN A 162 -32.83 1.71 40.93
CA ASN A 162 -33.60 0.48 41.07
C ASN A 162 -34.13 0.30 42.52
N PRO A 163 -35.01 -0.69 42.80
CA PRO A 163 -35.54 -0.91 44.16
C PRO A 163 -34.49 -1.25 45.23
N SER A 164 -33.27 -1.60 44.83
CA SER A 164 -32.12 -1.83 45.71
C SER A 164 -31.35 -0.54 46.05
N ASN A 165 -31.62 0.57 45.36
CA ASN A 165 -30.87 1.84 45.40
C ASN A 165 -29.43 1.70 44.86
N VAL A 166 -29.26 0.90 43.80
CA VAL A 166 -28.12 1.01 42.88
C VAL A 166 -28.42 2.13 41.88
N ASP A 167 -27.39 2.88 41.47
CA ASP A 167 -27.49 3.98 40.52
C ASP A 167 -27.04 3.51 39.13
N PHE A 168 -27.81 3.81 38.09
CA PHE A 168 -27.57 3.25 36.75
C PHE A 168 -26.22 3.68 36.16
N GLU A 169 -25.78 4.92 36.42
CA GLU A 169 -24.48 5.44 35.96
C GLU A 169 -23.26 4.70 36.56
N THR A 170 -23.48 3.76 37.48
CA THR A 170 -22.43 2.91 38.08
C THR A 170 -22.51 1.45 37.62
N VAL A 171 -23.33 1.16 36.60
CA VAL A 171 -23.43 -0.14 35.96
C VAL A 171 -22.48 -0.15 34.75
N ASP A 172 -21.59 -1.13 34.73
CA ASP A 172 -20.72 -1.42 33.60
C ASP A 172 -21.56 -2.14 32.52
N VAL A 173 -21.77 -1.51 31.36
CA VAL A 173 -22.49 -2.10 30.22
C VAL A 173 -21.46 -2.70 29.26
N PRO A 174 -21.39 -4.03 29.06
CA PRO A 174 -20.52 -4.65 28.07
C PRO A 174 -20.70 -4.09 26.66
N ALA A 175 -19.75 -4.32 25.77
CA ALA A 175 -20.01 -4.18 24.34
C ALA A 175 -21.17 -5.12 23.92
N ASP A 176 -21.89 -4.81 22.84
CA ASP A 176 -23.15 -5.43 22.39
C ASP A 176 -24.41 -5.21 23.23
N ASP A 177 -24.30 -4.95 24.54
CA ASP A 177 -25.46 -4.95 25.45
C ASP A 177 -26.39 -3.73 25.26
N ASP A 178 -27.71 -3.96 25.36
CA ASP A 178 -28.76 -2.95 25.19
C ASP A 178 -29.71 -2.79 26.39
N PHE A 179 -30.25 -1.57 26.56
CA PHE A 179 -31.25 -1.23 27.56
C PHE A 179 -32.34 -0.31 26.99
N LEU A 180 -33.54 -0.34 27.58
CA LEU A 180 -34.71 0.38 27.05
C LEU A 180 -35.07 1.60 27.90
N VAL A 181 -34.98 2.80 27.30
CA VAL A 181 -35.40 4.08 27.90
C VAL A 181 -36.82 4.42 27.43
N ILE A 182 -37.71 4.80 28.36
CA ILE A 182 -39.12 5.08 28.03
C ILE A 182 -39.59 6.40 28.65
N VAL A 183 -40.15 7.28 27.80
CA VAL A 183 -40.66 8.62 28.11
C VAL A 183 -42.18 8.68 27.87
N THR A 184 -42.96 9.09 28.88
CA THR A 184 -44.43 9.29 28.77
C THR A 184 -44.80 10.77 28.82
N GLY A 185 -45.70 11.23 27.93
CA GLY A 185 -46.24 12.61 27.93
C GLY A 185 -47.53 12.79 27.12
N THR A 186 -47.90 14.04 26.81
CA THR A 186 -49.13 14.37 26.04
C THR A 186 -48.96 15.48 25.01
N VAL A 187 -49.64 15.41 23.87
CA VAL A 187 -49.64 16.46 22.84
C VAL A 187 -50.45 17.70 23.33
N PRO A 188 -49.91 18.94 23.27
CA PRO A 188 -50.61 20.13 23.72
C PRO A 188 -51.90 20.40 22.94
N ALA A 189 -52.99 20.64 23.67
CA ALA A 189 -54.34 20.79 23.11
C ALA A 189 -54.54 21.99 22.15
N THR A 190 -53.55 22.87 21.97
CA THR A 190 -53.53 23.96 20.98
C THR A 190 -52.10 24.39 20.65
N GLY A 191 -51.71 24.44 19.37
CA GLY A 191 -50.46 25.09 18.92
C GLY A 191 -50.00 24.70 17.51
N VAL A 192 -50.13 23.42 17.19
CA VAL A 192 -49.56 22.73 16.02
C VAL A 192 -50.30 23.07 14.72
N ASN A 193 -49.56 23.28 13.63
CA ASN A 193 -50.08 23.49 12.27
C ASN A 193 -49.73 22.28 11.37
N SER A 194 -50.47 22.08 10.27
CA SER A 194 -50.20 20.99 9.32
C SER A 194 -48.89 21.26 8.56
N GLY A 195 -47.80 20.71 9.06
CA GLY A 195 -46.41 21.02 8.71
C GLY A 195 -45.47 20.74 9.89
N ASP A 196 -45.96 21.00 11.11
CA ASP A 196 -45.16 21.02 12.33
C ASP A 196 -45.15 19.62 12.99
N PRO A 197 -44.01 19.14 13.52
CA PRO A 197 -43.90 17.81 14.11
C PRO A 197 -44.48 17.73 15.53
N VAL A 198 -44.75 16.50 15.99
CA VAL A 198 -44.85 16.14 17.41
C VAL A 198 -43.70 15.18 17.73
N SER A 199 -42.89 15.48 18.75
CA SER A 199 -41.68 14.71 19.03
C SER A 199 -41.22 14.71 20.50
N VAL A 200 -40.47 13.66 20.84
CA VAL A 200 -39.53 13.61 21.97
C VAL A 200 -38.12 13.43 21.42
N THR A 201 -37.16 14.12 22.04
CA THR A 201 -35.72 13.88 21.88
C THR A 201 -35.14 13.38 23.20
N LEU A 202 -34.58 12.17 23.19
CA LEU A 202 -33.70 11.69 24.25
C LEU A 202 -32.26 12.12 23.92
N GLY A 203 -31.49 12.67 24.86
CA GLY A 203 -30.16 13.29 24.58
C GLY A 203 -30.27 14.68 23.95
N ASP A 204 -29.19 15.46 23.95
CA ASP A 204 -29.11 16.80 23.32
C ASP A 204 -27.76 17.10 22.63
N THR A 205 -27.26 16.12 21.88
CA THR A 205 -26.11 16.23 20.96
C THR A 205 -26.17 17.48 20.05
N PRO A 206 -25.01 18.02 19.60
CA PRO A 206 -24.92 19.23 18.78
C PRO A 206 -25.88 19.31 17.58
N THR A 207 -26.10 18.20 16.87
CA THR A 207 -27.28 18.04 16.00
C THR A 207 -28.22 17.00 16.59
N VAL A 208 -29.50 17.37 16.67
CA VAL A 208 -30.55 16.54 17.26
C VAL A 208 -30.91 15.38 16.33
N GLY A 209 -30.75 14.15 16.81
CA GLY A 209 -30.89 12.89 16.06
C GLY A 209 -29.57 12.15 15.79
N ASP A 210 -28.43 12.79 16.07
CA ASP A 210 -27.10 12.21 15.83
C ASP A 210 -26.84 10.97 16.70
N GLN A 211 -26.13 10.00 16.13
CA GLN A 211 -25.79 8.73 16.78
C GLN A 211 -24.27 8.61 16.90
N ASN A 212 -23.76 8.20 18.06
CA ASN A 212 -22.34 7.98 18.31
C ASN A 212 -21.45 9.17 17.90
N VAL A 213 -21.79 10.39 18.31
CA VAL A 213 -21.03 11.63 18.01
C VAL A 213 -20.19 12.11 19.20
N ASP A 214 -19.22 12.99 18.92
CA ASP A 214 -18.28 13.56 19.87
C ASP A 214 -18.98 14.39 20.97
N PHE A 215 -18.72 14.07 22.23
CA PHE A 215 -19.28 14.77 23.39
C PHE A 215 -18.66 16.17 23.61
N ASP A 216 -19.26 17.22 23.03
CA ASP A 216 -18.89 18.63 23.27
C ASP A 216 -19.62 19.23 24.48
N GLY A 217 -19.19 18.86 25.71
CA GLY A 217 -19.94 19.29 26.88
C GLY A 217 -19.29 19.15 28.25
N SER A 218 -20.17 19.24 29.25
CA SER A 218 -19.88 18.98 30.66
C SER A 218 -21.15 18.44 31.27
N LEU A 219 -21.20 17.11 31.44
CA LEU A 219 -22.39 16.32 31.81
C LEU A 219 -23.37 17.08 32.71
N ASP A 220 -24.55 17.39 32.16
CA ASP A 220 -25.69 17.97 32.85
C ASP A 220 -26.87 16.99 32.97
N THR A 221 -28.10 17.47 32.95
CA THR A 221 -29.32 16.68 33.11
C THR A 221 -29.85 16.07 31.82
N ASN A 222 -29.31 16.46 30.67
CA ASN A 222 -29.89 16.18 29.35
C ASN A 222 -29.13 15.13 28.53
N ASP A 223 -27.83 14.93 28.80
CA ASP A 223 -26.93 14.14 27.97
C ASP A 223 -27.24 12.63 28.01
N LEU A 224 -26.98 11.94 26.89
CA LEU A 224 -26.96 10.48 26.80
C LEU A 224 -25.59 10.08 26.25
N ALA A 225 -24.65 9.79 27.16
CA ALA A 225 -23.22 9.78 26.85
C ALA A 225 -22.45 8.68 27.59
N THR A 226 -21.35 8.22 27.00
CA THR A 226 -20.36 7.36 27.66
C THR A 226 -19.52 8.16 28.66
N LEU A 227 -19.07 7.49 29.74
CA LEU A 227 -18.37 8.12 30.85
C LEU A 227 -16.84 7.97 30.82
N GLN A 228 -16.29 6.98 30.10
CA GLN A 228 -14.84 6.85 29.88
C GLN A 228 -14.28 8.03 29.07
N THR A 229 -13.00 8.36 29.26
CA THR A 229 -12.30 9.46 28.55
C THR A 229 -11.04 9.00 27.81
N ASP A 230 -10.72 7.73 27.95
CA ASP A 230 -9.49 7.11 27.48
C ASP A 230 -9.63 6.47 26.06
N PRO A 231 -10.84 6.17 25.52
CA PRO A 231 -11.03 5.82 24.10
C PRO A 231 -10.47 6.86 23.12
N VAL A 232 -10.01 6.39 21.96
CA VAL A 232 -9.37 7.23 20.92
C VAL A 232 -10.35 8.23 20.29
N ASN A 233 -11.60 7.81 20.09
CA ASN A 233 -12.70 8.67 19.66
C ASN A 233 -13.36 9.45 20.81
N GLY A 234 -12.75 9.44 22.00
CA GLY A 234 -13.17 10.17 23.18
C GLY A 234 -14.50 9.69 23.77
N ARG A 235 -15.20 10.61 24.45
CA ARG A 235 -16.57 10.37 24.89
C ARG A 235 -17.53 10.46 23.72
N ARG A 236 -18.46 9.52 23.66
CA ARG A 236 -19.50 9.48 22.64
C ARG A 236 -20.86 9.75 23.26
N GLU A 237 -21.72 10.38 22.50
CA GLU A 237 -23.11 10.64 22.84
C GLU A 237 -24.03 10.33 21.67
N ALA A 238 -25.31 10.14 21.98
CA ALA A 238 -26.36 9.94 20.99
C ALA A 238 -27.60 10.73 21.41
N SER A 239 -28.30 11.34 20.45
CA SER A 239 -29.65 11.82 20.67
C SER A 239 -30.63 11.21 19.68
N ALA A 240 -31.82 10.89 20.17
CA ALA A 240 -32.82 10.15 19.44
C ALA A 240 -34.12 10.96 19.39
N THR A 241 -34.42 11.57 18.25
CA THR A 241 -35.72 12.20 18.02
C THR A 241 -36.68 11.21 17.37
N GLN A 242 -37.72 10.83 18.11
CA GLN A 242 -38.86 10.14 17.54
C GLN A 242 -39.95 11.20 17.22
N SER A 243 -40.26 11.38 15.94
CA SER A 243 -41.09 12.49 15.42
C SER A 243 -42.12 11.99 14.40
N ILE A 244 -43.27 12.66 14.31
CA ILE A 244 -44.36 12.34 13.38
C ILE A 244 -44.83 13.60 12.59
N PRO A 245 -44.89 13.61 11.22
CA PRO A 245 -44.25 14.71 10.45
C PRO A 245 -44.91 15.16 9.09
N PHE A 246 -44.14 15.91 8.25
CA PHE A 246 -44.45 16.45 6.88
C PHE A 246 -43.20 16.55 5.90
N ALA A 247 -43.21 17.31 4.76
CA ALA A 247 -42.25 17.29 3.59
C ALA A 247 -42.33 18.57 2.66
N SER A 248 -41.58 18.94 1.57
CA SER A 248 -40.35 18.61 0.74
C SER A 248 -40.21 19.66 -0.46
N SER A 249 -39.27 19.85 -1.44
CA SER A 249 -37.85 19.51 -1.86
C SER A 249 -37.35 20.53 -3.00
N VAL A 250 -36.20 20.36 -3.71
CA VAL A 250 -35.43 21.43 -4.48
C VAL A 250 -34.98 21.20 -6.00
N ASN A 251 -33.73 21.55 -6.48
CA ASN A 251 -33.35 21.94 -7.90
C ASN A 251 -31.88 21.60 -8.42
N PRO A 252 -31.51 21.76 -9.75
CA PRO A 252 -30.27 21.20 -10.41
C PRO A 252 -29.18 22.10 -11.13
N LEU A 253 -28.03 21.50 -11.55
CA LEU A 253 -26.85 21.95 -12.39
C LEU A 253 -26.04 20.72 -12.96
N ALA A 254 -24.96 20.85 -13.79
CA ALA A 254 -24.07 19.74 -14.24
C ALA A 254 -22.52 20.01 -14.10
N LEU A 255 -21.69 18.95 -14.13
CA LEU A 255 -20.23 18.93 -13.85
C LEU A 255 -19.47 17.91 -14.78
N ALA A 256 -18.15 18.09 -15.07
CA ALA A 256 -17.32 17.20 -15.92
C ALA A 256 -15.79 17.40 -15.76
N ARG A 257 -14.96 16.42 -16.19
CA ARG A 257 -13.47 16.39 -16.07
C ARG A 257 -12.75 15.74 -17.28
N VAL A 258 -11.45 16.00 -17.51
CA VAL A 258 -10.57 15.33 -18.51
C VAL A 258 -9.22 14.84 -17.96
N GLU A 259 -8.79 13.65 -18.38
CA GLU A 259 -7.56 12.98 -17.92
C GLU A 259 -6.58 12.63 -19.05
N LYS A 260 -5.30 12.39 -18.72
CA LYS A 260 -4.22 12.16 -19.68
C LYS A 260 -3.07 11.32 -19.14
N ASN A 261 -2.72 10.23 -19.83
CA ASN A 261 -1.64 9.30 -19.44
C ASN A 261 -0.68 9.00 -20.61
N ASP A 262 0.60 8.75 -20.35
CA ASP A 262 1.55 8.22 -21.36
C ASP A 262 1.76 6.70 -21.20
N THR A 263 1.06 5.92 -22.02
CA THR A 263 0.81 4.49 -21.76
C THR A 263 1.85 3.54 -22.36
N ASN A 264 2.83 4.02 -23.12
CA ASN A 264 3.91 3.19 -23.68
C ASN A 264 5.10 4.02 -24.22
N TYR A 265 6.33 3.60 -23.88
CA TYR A 265 7.58 4.10 -24.47
C TYR A 265 8.42 2.95 -25.05
N VAL A 266 9.03 3.16 -26.23
CA VAL A 266 9.80 2.12 -26.95
C VAL A 266 11.12 2.67 -27.48
N GLU A 267 12.24 2.08 -27.06
CA GLU A 267 13.61 2.44 -27.50
C GLU A 267 14.00 1.87 -28.88
N GLY A 268 14.79 2.63 -29.64
CA GLY A 268 15.33 2.30 -30.96
C GLY A 268 16.80 1.82 -30.96
N ASP A 269 17.65 2.44 -31.79
CA ASP A 269 19.09 2.14 -31.83
C ASP A 269 19.78 2.73 -30.59
N LEU A 270 20.50 1.90 -29.82
CA LEU A 270 21.26 2.26 -28.60
C LEU A 270 22.48 3.18 -28.85
N THR A 271 22.36 4.08 -29.83
CA THR A 271 23.27 5.17 -30.16
C THR A 271 22.57 6.52 -30.39
N THR A 272 21.22 6.57 -30.58
CA THR A 272 20.45 7.81 -30.80
C THR A 272 18.98 7.69 -30.37
N TYR A 273 18.36 8.77 -29.90
CA TYR A 273 16.92 8.81 -29.57
C TYR A 273 15.96 9.09 -30.76
N SER A 274 16.38 8.81 -32.00
CA SER A 274 15.70 9.32 -33.20
C SER A 274 14.74 8.35 -33.88
N ASP A 275 14.56 7.17 -33.30
CA ASP A 275 13.61 6.15 -33.73
C ASP A 275 12.64 5.69 -32.62
N ASP A 276 12.73 6.29 -31.43
CA ASP A 276 11.88 5.98 -30.26
C ASP A 276 10.41 6.42 -30.43
N LEU A 277 9.49 5.75 -29.74
CA LEU A 277 8.04 6.01 -29.80
C LEU A 277 7.42 6.24 -28.41
N ILE A 278 6.44 7.14 -28.31
CA ILE A 278 5.66 7.45 -27.10
C ILE A 278 4.17 7.38 -27.44
N THR A 279 3.34 6.77 -26.60
CA THR A 279 1.86 6.74 -26.75
C THR A 279 1.17 7.46 -25.62
N TYR A 280 0.12 8.23 -25.93
CA TYR A 280 -0.75 8.93 -24.99
C TYR A 280 -2.19 8.43 -25.10
N GLU A 281 -2.91 8.47 -23.98
CA GLU A 281 -4.32 8.10 -23.83
C GLU A 281 -5.05 9.21 -23.06
N LEU A 282 -6.33 9.45 -23.38
CA LEU A 282 -7.15 10.54 -22.84
C LEU A 282 -8.53 10.02 -22.45
N ASP A 283 -9.07 10.50 -21.34
CA ASP A 283 -10.41 10.13 -20.86
C ASP A 283 -11.22 11.34 -20.37
N VAL A 284 -12.54 11.18 -20.26
CA VAL A 284 -13.52 12.23 -19.91
C VAL A 284 -14.60 11.68 -19.00
N ASP A 285 -14.79 12.30 -17.83
CA ASP A 285 -15.91 12.05 -16.92
C ASP A 285 -16.94 13.20 -16.91
N VAL A 286 -18.16 12.89 -16.47
CA VAL A 286 -19.29 13.80 -16.27
C VAL A 286 -20.01 13.39 -14.98
N ALA A 287 -19.59 13.93 -13.83
CA ALA A 287 -20.03 13.47 -12.51
C ALA A 287 -21.57 13.47 -12.30
N ASP A 288 -22.08 12.42 -11.63
CA ASP A 288 -23.49 12.34 -11.17
C ASP A 288 -23.71 12.80 -9.72
N THR A 289 -22.65 13.29 -9.07
CA THR A 289 -22.66 13.87 -7.72
C THR A 289 -22.14 15.31 -7.75
N ASP A 290 -22.64 16.15 -6.84
CA ASP A 290 -22.17 17.53 -6.62
C ASP A 290 -21.55 17.59 -5.22
N PRO A 291 -20.22 17.67 -5.07
CA PRO A 291 -19.56 17.75 -3.77
C PRO A 291 -20.06 18.91 -2.90
N SER A 292 -20.53 20.01 -3.51
CA SER A 292 -21.05 21.18 -2.78
C SER A 292 -22.49 21.01 -2.26
N ASN A 293 -23.24 20.02 -2.77
CA ASN A 293 -24.68 19.82 -2.53
C ASN A 293 -25.57 21.07 -2.78
N LEU A 294 -25.07 22.06 -3.52
CA LEU A 294 -25.83 23.27 -3.89
C LEU A 294 -26.79 23.00 -5.05
N PHE A 295 -26.57 21.91 -5.80
CA PHE A 295 -27.30 21.56 -7.00
C PHE A 295 -27.55 20.03 -7.08
N GLN A 296 -28.67 19.64 -7.71
CA GLN A 296 -28.87 18.29 -8.24
C GLN A 296 -28.11 18.12 -9.58
N PRO A 297 -27.20 17.14 -9.74
CA PRO A 297 -26.45 16.92 -10.98
C PRO A 297 -27.27 16.69 -12.26
N GLY A 298 -26.61 16.89 -13.40
CA GLY A 298 -27.21 17.10 -14.71
C GLY A 298 -26.29 16.67 -15.85
N SER A 299 -26.69 16.91 -17.10
CA SER A 299 -25.98 16.38 -18.28
C SER A 299 -25.08 17.44 -18.93
N LEU A 300 -23.87 17.03 -19.37
CA LEU A 300 -22.98 17.85 -20.21
C LEU A 300 -23.47 17.85 -21.67
N ALA A 301 -23.46 19.00 -22.34
CA ALA A 301 -23.79 19.15 -23.76
C ALA A 301 -22.71 19.95 -24.52
N GLY A 302 -22.74 19.93 -25.85
CA GLY A 302 -21.67 20.50 -26.67
C GLY A 302 -21.68 22.03 -26.83
N THR A 303 -20.50 22.65 -26.70
CA THR A 303 -20.24 24.07 -27.02
C THR A 303 -20.00 24.29 -28.52
N ASN A 304 -20.00 25.55 -28.99
CA ASN A 304 -19.82 25.88 -30.41
C ASN A 304 -18.33 25.85 -30.83
N ILE A 305 -17.98 25.02 -31.82
CA ILE A 305 -16.63 24.94 -32.43
C ILE A 305 -16.67 25.14 -33.96
N THR A 306 -15.52 25.41 -34.58
CA THR A 306 -15.38 25.45 -36.05
C THR A 306 -14.95 24.09 -36.62
N LEU A 307 -15.89 23.35 -37.22
CA LEU A 307 -15.71 21.99 -37.74
C LEU A 307 -15.94 21.94 -39.27
N ASP A 308 -14.98 21.39 -40.02
CA ASP A 308 -14.99 21.25 -41.49
C ASP A 308 -15.37 22.56 -42.25
N GLY A 309 -15.06 23.72 -41.64
CA GLY A 309 -15.33 25.05 -42.18
C GLY A 309 -16.71 25.65 -41.85
N ALA A 310 -17.45 25.10 -40.89
CA ALA A 310 -18.71 25.64 -40.38
C ALA A 310 -18.80 25.55 -38.84
N THR A 311 -19.67 26.35 -38.22
CA THR A 311 -19.95 26.23 -36.78
C THR A 311 -20.79 24.98 -36.49
N ALA A 312 -20.38 24.18 -35.52
CA ALA A 312 -21.10 23.01 -35.02
C ALA A 312 -21.03 22.94 -33.49
N GLN A 313 -22.06 22.38 -32.85
CA GLN A 313 -22.05 22.15 -31.40
C GLN A 313 -21.47 20.78 -31.09
N ARG A 314 -20.41 20.71 -30.29
CA ARG A 314 -19.67 19.48 -29.94
C ARG A 314 -19.16 19.59 -28.52
N ILE A 315 -19.11 18.46 -27.83
CA ILE A 315 -18.16 18.30 -26.72
C ILE A 315 -16.82 18.01 -27.39
N LEU A 316 -15.76 18.69 -26.98
CA LEU A 316 -14.43 18.65 -27.60
C LEU A 316 -13.37 18.32 -26.54
N VAL A 317 -12.58 17.28 -26.81
CA VAL A 317 -11.28 17.02 -26.17
C VAL A 317 -10.18 17.46 -27.14
N SER A 318 -9.12 18.10 -26.64
CA SER A 318 -8.08 18.78 -27.42
C SER A 318 -6.69 18.53 -26.83
N ASP A 319 -5.69 18.29 -27.70
CA ASP A 319 -4.33 17.88 -27.30
C ASP A 319 -3.29 18.42 -28.30
N ALA A 320 -2.20 19.02 -27.81
CA ALA A 320 -1.15 19.63 -28.64
C ALA A 320 0.00 18.63 -28.91
N ILE A 321 0.48 18.55 -30.15
CA ILE A 321 1.55 17.59 -30.49
C ILE A 321 2.90 18.05 -29.86
N PRO A 322 3.55 17.23 -29.00
CA PRO A 322 4.73 17.64 -28.25
C PRO A 322 5.93 18.10 -29.08
N THR A 323 6.67 19.08 -28.54
CA THR A 323 7.97 19.53 -29.07
C THR A 323 8.97 18.37 -29.18
N ASP A 324 9.83 18.43 -30.20
CA ASP A 324 10.77 17.36 -30.60
C ASP A 324 10.13 16.01 -30.96
N THR A 325 8.80 15.92 -31.08
CA THR A 325 8.07 14.75 -31.60
C THR A 325 7.33 15.02 -32.92
N GLN A 326 6.77 13.97 -33.52
CA GLN A 326 5.79 14.06 -34.62
C GLN A 326 4.68 13.02 -34.43
N LEU A 327 3.44 13.33 -34.82
CA LEU A 327 2.32 12.38 -34.76
C LEU A 327 2.56 11.18 -35.69
N SER A 328 2.57 9.98 -35.11
CA SER A 328 2.87 8.70 -35.78
C SER A 328 1.59 7.91 -36.10
N SER A 329 0.65 7.84 -35.16
CA SER A 329 -0.65 7.16 -35.33
C SER A 329 -1.71 7.65 -34.34
N THR A 330 -2.97 7.28 -34.59
CA THR A 330 -4.11 7.49 -33.68
C THR A 330 -4.86 6.18 -33.46
N SER A 331 -5.66 6.09 -32.41
CA SER A 331 -6.63 5.01 -32.22
C SER A 331 -7.49 4.78 -33.47
N THR A 332 -7.79 3.51 -33.73
CA THR A 332 -8.67 3.08 -34.84
C THR A 332 -10.01 2.51 -34.34
N THR A 333 -10.22 2.55 -33.02
CA THR A 333 -11.39 2.02 -32.30
C THR A 333 -11.73 3.01 -31.18
N LEU A 334 -12.51 4.03 -31.54
CA LEU A 334 -12.97 5.08 -30.62
C LEU A 334 -14.24 4.65 -29.85
N PRO A 335 -14.50 5.19 -28.65
CA PRO A 335 -15.75 5.03 -27.91
C PRO A 335 -17.01 5.42 -28.71
N SER A 336 -18.16 4.89 -28.31
CA SER A 336 -19.40 5.01 -29.09
C SER A 336 -19.92 6.46 -29.19
N GLY A 337 -19.83 7.05 -30.38
CA GLY A 337 -20.33 8.41 -30.68
C GLY A 337 -19.23 9.46 -30.82
N TRP A 338 -17.98 9.10 -30.48
CA TRP A 338 -16.81 9.96 -30.64
C TRP A 338 -16.25 9.91 -32.07
N SER A 339 -15.47 10.91 -32.44
CA SER A 339 -14.75 10.98 -33.73
C SER A 339 -13.50 11.86 -33.61
N VAL A 340 -12.38 11.38 -34.16
CA VAL A 340 -11.11 12.13 -34.19
C VAL A 340 -11.14 13.27 -35.21
N VAL A 341 -10.54 14.40 -34.84
CA VAL A 341 -10.35 15.61 -35.65
C VAL A 341 -8.90 16.11 -35.55
N TYR A 342 -8.48 16.86 -36.56
CA TYR A 342 -7.10 17.34 -36.68
C TYR A 342 -7.07 18.80 -37.11
N THR A 343 -6.02 19.54 -36.73
CA THR A 343 -5.75 20.87 -37.26
C THR A 343 -4.25 21.16 -37.43
N THR A 344 -3.93 22.09 -38.34
CA THR A 344 -2.59 22.72 -38.45
C THR A 344 -2.44 23.93 -37.52
N ASP A 345 -3.51 24.30 -36.81
CA ASP A 345 -3.54 25.48 -35.96
C ASP A 345 -2.90 25.13 -34.61
N SER A 346 -1.67 25.63 -34.37
CA SER A 346 -0.89 25.40 -33.16
C SER A 346 -1.28 26.38 -32.04
N PRO A 347 -1.27 25.98 -30.76
CA PRO A 347 -1.49 26.89 -29.62
C PRO A 347 -0.67 28.19 -29.71
N THR A 348 0.60 28.08 -30.11
CA THR A 348 1.53 29.21 -30.30
C THR A 348 1.15 30.23 -31.39
N THR A 349 0.09 29.99 -32.18
CA THR A 349 -0.17 30.71 -33.46
C THR A 349 -1.28 31.76 -33.36
N ALA A 350 -0.83 33.00 -33.17
CA ALA A 350 -1.65 34.21 -33.01
C ALA A 350 -2.95 34.28 -33.87
N GLY A 351 -4.09 34.37 -33.19
CA GLY A 351 -5.46 34.42 -33.72
C GLY A 351 -6.13 33.06 -33.99
N ASN A 352 -5.70 31.98 -33.32
CA ASN A 352 -6.30 30.63 -33.32
C ASN A 352 -5.84 29.81 -32.07
N GLU A 353 -5.49 30.48 -30.97
CA GLU A 353 -4.70 29.92 -29.88
C GLU A 353 -5.48 28.83 -29.12
N ALA A 354 -6.72 29.11 -28.69
CA ALA A 354 -7.55 28.20 -27.90
C ALA A 354 -8.35 27.17 -28.76
N PRO A 355 -8.77 26.02 -28.21
CA PRO A 355 -9.44 24.95 -28.95
C PRO A 355 -10.77 25.35 -29.62
N THR A 356 -11.46 26.34 -29.07
CA THR A 356 -12.74 26.86 -29.60
C THR A 356 -12.55 27.72 -30.86
N GLU A 357 -11.40 28.41 -30.96
CA GLU A 357 -11.05 29.24 -32.12
C GLU A 357 -10.37 28.45 -33.26
N ALA A 358 -9.75 27.31 -32.92
CA ALA A 358 -9.07 26.43 -33.87
C ALA A 358 -10.01 25.84 -34.95
N ARG A 359 -9.46 25.60 -36.16
CA ARG A 359 -10.22 25.03 -37.28
C ARG A 359 -10.04 23.51 -37.34
N TRP A 360 -11.04 22.79 -36.87
CA TRP A 360 -11.04 21.33 -36.80
C TRP A 360 -11.50 20.68 -38.10
N TRP A 361 -10.83 19.59 -38.51
CA TRP A 361 -11.15 18.84 -39.72
C TRP A 361 -11.28 17.34 -39.46
N THR A 362 -12.32 16.72 -40.01
CA THR A 362 -12.56 15.26 -39.91
C THR A 362 -11.73 14.44 -40.90
N SER A 363 -10.88 15.10 -41.72
CA SER A 363 -10.09 14.46 -42.77
C SER A 363 -8.91 15.31 -43.22
N PHE A 364 -7.86 14.65 -43.74
CA PHE A 364 -6.70 15.30 -44.36
C PHE A 364 -7.04 15.91 -45.73
N GLY A 365 -6.37 17.00 -46.11
CA GLY A 365 -6.64 17.71 -47.35
C GLY A 365 -5.73 18.89 -47.64
N THR A 366 -6.32 20.01 -48.07
CA THR A 366 -5.59 21.22 -48.53
C THR A 366 -6.35 22.53 -48.26
N ASN A 367 -7.32 22.53 -47.34
CA ASN A 367 -7.98 23.77 -46.88
C ASN A 367 -7.09 24.49 -45.85
N ILE A 368 -7.43 25.74 -45.53
CA ILE A 368 -6.73 26.49 -44.46
C ILE A 368 -7.09 25.87 -43.11
N GLY A 369 -6.09 25.56 -42.28
CA GLY A 369 -6.25 24.81 -41.03
C GLY A 369 -6.22 23.29 -41.19
N GLN A 370 -6.20 22.75 -42.42
CA GLN A 370 -6.37 21.31 -42.68
C GLN A 370 -5.01 20.62 -42.94
N PRO A 371 -4.59 19.65 -42.10
CA PRO A 371 -3.36 18.89 -42.32
C PRO A 371 -3.39 18.09 -43.62
N ALA A 372 -2.23 17.87 -44.24
CA ALA A 372 -2.09 17.05 -45.45
C ALA A 372 -1.64 15.61 -45.13
N THR A 373 -0.88 15.44 -44.06
CA THR A 373 -0.37 14.19 -43.48
C THR A 373 -0.37 14.27 -41.95
N LEU A 374 -0.08 13.15 -41.26
CA LEU A 374 0.03 13.12 -39.80
C LEU A 374 1.14 14.06 -39.27
N ALA A 375 2.27 14.16 -39.99
CA ALA A 375 3.36 15.06 -39.64
C ALA A 375 3.08 16.56 -39.90
N ASP A 376 1.90 16.91 -40.44
CA ASP A 376 1.42 18.29 -40.55
C ASP A 376 0.42 18.66 -39.42
N VAL A 377 0.11 17.74 -38.49
CA VAL A 377 -0.82 17.98 -37.38
C VAL A 377 -0.11 18.74 -36.26
N ALA A 378 -0.69 19.85 -35.83
CA ALA A 378 -0.20 20.65 -34.70
C ALA A 378 -1.00 20.41 -33.42
N ARG A 379 -2.29 20.11 -33.55
CA ARG A 379 -3.20 19.75 -32.46
C ARG A 379 -4.16 18.66 -32.96
N ILE A 380 -4.34 17.62 -32.14
CA ILE A 380 -5.31 16.54 -32.32
C ILE A 380 -6.50 16.79 -31.37
N GLY A 381 -7.67 16.23 -31.69
CA GLY A 381 -8.81 16.29 -30.79
C GLY A 381 -9.84 15.21 -31.08
N PHE A 382 -10.78 15.05 -30.16
CA PHE A 382 -11.86 14.09 -30.24
C PHE A 382 -13.18 14.82 -29.96
N ILE A 383 -14.22 14.55 -30.75
CA ILE A 383 -15.51 15.23 -30.64
C ILE A 383 -16.70 14.27 -30.50
N PHE A 384 -17.68 14.68 -29.70
CA PHE A 384 -18.96 13.98 -29.51
C PHE A 384 -20.16 14.79 -30.04
N ASP A 385 -21.15 14.12 -30.64
CA ASP A 385 -22.36 14.72 -31.23
C ASP A 385 -23.62 14.41 -30.41
N GLY A 386 -23.81 15.13 -29.30
CA GLY A 386 -24.95 14.96 -28.42
C GLY A 386 -24.76 15.62 -27.05
N SER A 387 -25.26 14.95 -26.01
CA SER A 387 -25.03 15.27 -24.60
C SER A 387 -24.66 14.00 -23.85
N LEU A 388 -23.67 14.08 -22.97
CA LEU A 388 -23.29 13.03 -22.04
C LEU A 388 -24.13 13.19 -20.77
N ALA A 389 -24.56 12.08 -20.19
CA ALA A 389 -25.34 12.12 -18.95
C ALA A 389 -24.42 12.38 -17.75
N ALA A 390 -25.00 12.84 -16.64
CA ALA A 390 -24.37 12.64 -15.32
C ALA A 390 -24.13 11.12 -15.14
N GLY A 391 -22.92 10.74 -14.74
CA GLY A 391 -22.44 9.36 -14.66
C GLY A 391 -22.02 8.82 -16.02
N TYR A 392 -21.31 9.61 -16.83
CA TYR A 392 -20.70 9.16 -18.09
C TYR A 392 -19.19 9.35 -18.06
N ASP A 393 -18.48 8.24 -18.24
CA ASP A 393 -17.03 8.17 -18.34
C ASP A 393 -16.63 7.40 -19.62
N THR A 394 -15.52 7.79 -20.27
CA THR A 394 -14.98 7.10 -21.45
C THR A 394 -14.15 5.87 -21.16
N ALA A 395 -13.53 5.74 -19.98
CA ALA A 395 -12.75 4.55 -19.61
C ALA A 395 -13.66 3.30 -19.46
N ASN A 396 -14.94 3.53 -19.11
CA ASN A 396 -16.00 2.51 -19.11
C ASN A 396 -16.57 2.15 -20.52
N GLU A 397 -16.14 2.80 -21.61
CA GLU A 397 -16.69 2.61 -22.96
C GLU A 397 -15.82 1.75 -23.90
N ALA A 398 -16.41 1.28 -25.00
CA ALA A 398 -15.78 0.29 -25.88
C ALA A 398 -14.86 0.92 -26.96
N GLY A 399 -13.71 1.44 -26.54
CA GLY A 399 -12.66 2.03 -27.38
C GLY A 399 -11.78 2.97 -26.54
N SER A 400 -10.85 3.70 -27.15
CA SER A 400 -10.12 4.77 -26.43
C SER A 400 -9.68 5.92 -27.32
N LEU A 401 -9.43 7.08 -26.69
CA LEU A 401 -9.07 8.35 -27.32
C LEU A 401 -7.54 8.54 -27.43
N SER A 402 -6.80 7.47 -27.76
CA SER A 402 -5.34 7.43 -27.75
C SER A 402 -4.66 7.82 -29.07
N PHE A 403 -3.38 8.22 -28.97
CA PHE A 403 -2.51 8.53 -30.10
C PHE A 403 -1.02 8.30 -29.79
N THR A 404 -0.20 8.10 -30.81
CA THR A 404 1.24 7.79 -30.70
C THR A 404 2.06 8.84 -31.44
N VAL A 405 3.13 9.31 -30.82
CA VAL A 405 4.15 10.19 -31.41
C VAL A 405 5.50 9.47 -31.53
N GLN A 406 6.36 9.98 -32.42
CA GLN A 406 7.74 9.52 -32.59
C GLN A 406 8.71 10.62 -32.17
N VAL A 407 9.74 10.28 -31.40
CA VAL A 407 10.83 11.19 -31.02
C VAL A 407 11.69 11.48 -32.25
N THR A 408 12.00 12.75 -32.49
CA THR A 408 12.75 13.20 -33.69
C THR A 408 14.19 13.64 -33.39
N SER A 409 14.60 13.56 -32.11
CA SER A 409 15.87 14.09 -31.61
C SER A 409 17.03 13.13 -31.85
N THR A 410 18.05 13.56 -32.61
CA THR A 410 19.28 12.77 -32.85
C THR A 410 20.33 12.97 -31.75
N SER A 411 19.92 13.12 -30.49
CA SER A 411 20.87 13.21 -29.37
C SER A 411 21.56 11.87 -29.13
N THR A 412 22.83 11.93 -28.73
CA THR A 412 23.64 10.79 -28.26
C THR A 412 24.15 11.04 -26.83
N ALA A 413 23.52 11.97 -26.11
CA ALA A 413 23.88 12.39 -24.77
C ALA A 413 22.67 12.21 -23.85
N PRO A 414 22.87 11.69 -22.62
CA PRO A 414 21.78 11.35 -21.70
C PRO A 414 20.90 12.56 -21.33
N GLY A 415 19.61 12.31 -21.12
CA GLY A 415 18.66 13.30 -20.57
C GLY A 415 17.93 14.21 -21.56
N LEU A 416 17.31 13.65 -22.62
CA LEU A 416 16.24 14.32 -23.37
C LEU A 416 14.98 14.47 -22.48
N ASN A 417 14.03 15.36 -22.83
CA ASN A 417 12.72 15.50 -22.19
C ASN A 417 11.66 15.86 -23.25
N ILE A 418 10.43 15.35 -23.10
CA ILE A 418 9.24 15.61 -23.95
C ILE A 418 8.09 16.06 -23.04
N TYR A 419 7.21 16.98 -23.47
CA TYR A 419 6.15 17.59 -22.64
C TYR A 419 4.78 17.63 -23.32
N ASN A 420 3.67 17.39 -22.59
CA ASN A 420 2.31 17.35 -23.17
C ASN A 420 1.15 17.67 -22.18
N LEU A 421 0.07 18.32 -22.66
CA LEU A 421 -1.14 18.78 -21.90
C LEU A 421 -2.44 18.60 -22.76
N ALA A 422 -3.62 18.41 -22.16
CA ALA A 422 -4.92 18.27 -22.87
C ALA A 422 -6.06 19.06 -22.20
N GLN A 423 -7.19 19.23 -22.91
CA GLN A 423 -8.31 20.13 -22.51
C GLN A 423 -9.68 19.59 -22.95
N LEU A 424 -10.76 19.86 -22.20
CA LEU A 424 -12.16 19.48 -22.48
C LEU A 424 -13.11 20.70 -22.44
N LEU A 425 -14.10 20.76 -23.35
CA LEU A 425 -15.13 21.80 -23.34
C LEU A 425 -16.57 21.31 -23.64
N GLY A 426 -17.55 21.89 -22.95
CA GLY A 426 -19.00 21.67 -23.09
C GLY A 426 -19.85 22.79 -22.46
N ILE A 427 -21.10 22.49 -22.06
CA ILE A 427 -22.06 23.33 -21.30
C ILE A 427 -22.98 22.46 -20.44
N THR A 428 -23.70 23.02 -19.46
CA THR A 428 -24.83 22.32 -18.80
C THR A 428 -26.04 22.18 -19.75
N GLN A 429 -26.72 21.04 -19.73
CA GLN A 429 -27.90 20.77 -20.59
C GLN A 429 -29.12 21.65 -20.21
N GLY A 430 -29.18 22.83 -20.81
CA GLY A 430 -30.28 23.79 -20.66
C GLY A 430 -29.88 25.21 -21.04
N ASP A 431 -28.58 25.49 -20.98
CA ASP A 431 -28.00 26.84 -21.02
C ASP A 431 -27.55 27.22 -22.46
N ASP A 432 -26.98 28.42 -22.67
CA ASP A 432 -26.72 28.95 -24.03
C ASP A 432 -25.30 28.63 -24.53
N PRO A 433 -25.12 27.71 -25.51
CA PRO A 433 -23.80 27.35 -26.05
C PRO A 433 -23.08 28.50 -26.80
N ALA A 434 -23.67 29.69 -26.88
CA ALA A 434 -23.04 30.90 -27.41
C ALA A 434 -22.62 31.93 -26.34
N ASP A 435 -22.87 31.68 -25.05
CA ASP A 435 -22.36 32.51 -23.95
C ASP A 435 -21.14 31.83 -23.29
N PRO A 436 -19.95 32.48 -23.25
CA PRO A 436 -18.77 31.89 -22.63
C PRO A 436 -18.91 31.69 -21.11
N ASN A 437 -19.90 32.30 -20.45
CA ASN A 437 -20.15 32.09 -19.02
C ASN A 437 -20.95 30.81 -18.73
N ASP A 438 -21.56 30.20 -19.76
CA ASP A 438 -22.31 28.93 -19.65
C ASP A 438 -21.43 27.71 -20.04
N ILE A 439 -20.15 27.94 -20.36
CA ILE A 439 -19.18 26.91 -20.75
C ILE A 439 -18.68 26.13 -19.54
N VAL A 440 -18.74 24.80 -19.65
CA VAL A 440 -17.97 23.86 -18.84
C VAL A 440 -16.63 23.66 -19.55
N TYR A 441 -15.53 23.83 -18.82
CA TYR A 441 -14.15 23.83 -19.32
C TYR A 441 -13.26 23.07 -18.33
N ASP A 442 -12.22 22.39 -18.81
CA ASP A 442 -11.34 21.55 -17.98
C ASP A 442 -9.98 21.32 -18.65
N GLU A 443 -8.89 21.19 -17.88
CA GLU A 443 -7.54 20.84 -18.36
C GLU A 443 -6.97 19.63 -17.63
N SER A 444 -6.25 18.75 -18.35
CA SER A 444 -5.75 17.50 -17.78
C SER A 444 -4.53 17.73 -16.88
N GLY A 445 -4.54 17.19 -15.66
CA GLY A 445 -3.41 17.27 -14.73
C GLY A 445 -3.80 17.74 -13.32
N ASP A 446 -5.10 17.83 -13.04
CA ASP A 446 -5.68 17.86 -11.70
C ASP A 446 -6.94 16.96 -11.65
N ASP A 447 -7.50 16.76 -10.45
CA ASP A 447 -8.65 15.89 -10.19
C ASP A 447 -10.00 16.66 -10.13
N ASN A 448 -10.01 17.99 -10.26
CA ASN A 448 -11.22 18.79 -10.09
C ASN A 448 -12.14 18.70 -11.32
N THR A 449 -13.43 19.00 -11.15
CA THR A 449 -14.37 19.15 -12.28
C THR A 449 -14.50 20.62 -12.67
N ASN A 450 -14.70 20.88 -13.96
CA ASN A 450 -14.95 22.21 -14.53
C ASN A 450 -13.81 23.23 -14.29
N ASN A 451 -12.55 22.78 -14.27
CA ASN A 451 -11.36 23.60 -13.96
C ASN A 451 -11.54 24.41 -12.65
N PHE A 452 -12.17 23.84 -11.63
CA PHE A 452 -12.28 24.49 -10.32
C PHE A 452 -10.90 24.48 -9.64
N SER A 453 -10.53 25.56 -8.96
CA SER A 453 -9.42 25.52 -8.01
C SER A 453 -9.78 24.66 -6.80
N ASP A 454 -8.77 24.14 -6.09
CA ASP A 454 -8.93 23.27 -4.90
C ASP A 454 -9.84 23.82 -3.78
N ASP A 455 -10.11 25.12 -3.76
CA ASP A 455 -11.09 25.74 -2.85
C ASP A 455 -12.56 25.59 -3.30
N GLY A 456 -12.79 24.89 -4.42
CA GLY A 456 -14.09 24.65 -5.04
C GLY A 456 -14.68 25.88 -5.73
N THR A 457 -13.89 26.93 -6.01
CA THR A 457 -14.40 28.12 -6.72
C THR A 457 -14.30 27.96 -8.24
N PRO A 458 -15.40 28.24 -9.00
CA PRO A 458 -15.37 28.11 -10.45
C PRO A 458 -14.44 29.13 -11.13
N THR A 459 -13.46 28.65 -11.89
CA THR A 459 -12.68 29.49 -12.81
C THR A 459 -13.47 29.66 -14.13
N PRO A 460 -13.72 30.89 -14.63
CA PRO A 460 -14.43 31.08 -15.89
C PRO A 460 -13.47 31.05 -17.09
N TYR A 461 -13.79 30.22 -18.09
CA TYR A 461 -13.05 30.06 -19.35
C TYR A 461 -12.69 31.40 -20.04
N ASP A 462 -11.40 31.67 -20.24
CA ASP A 462 -10.85 32.79 -21.01
C ASP A 462 -10.03 32.29 -22.22
N PRO A 463 -10.61 32.22 -23.44
CA PRO A 463 -9.93 31.73 -24.65
C PRO A 463 -8.72 32.56 -25.12
N ASN A 464 -8.31 33.60 -24.39
CA ASN A 464 -7.05 34.32 -24.62
C ASN A 464 -5.85 33.69 -23.87
N ASN A 465 -6.10 32.91 -22.80
CA ASN A 465 -5.06 32.31 -21.95
C ASN A 465 -5.13 30.77 -21.99
N ASP A 466 -6.36 30.25 -22.08
CA ASP A 466 -6.79 28.84 -21.99
C ASP A 466 -6.44 28.07 -23.29
N THR A 467 -5.15 28.06 -23.61
CA THR A 467 -4.63 27.70 -24.93
C THR A 467 -4.17 26.25 -25.05
N GLY A 468 -3.92 25.54 -23.95
CA GLY A 468 -3.35 24.19 -23.98
C GLY A 468 -1.98 24.14 -24.66
N ASP A 469 -1.11 25.11 -24.37
CA ASP A 469 0.31 25.07 -24.72
C ASP A 469 1.11 24.52 -23.53
N PRO A 470 1.67 23.29 -23.59
CA PRO A 470 2.56 22.79 -22.54
C PRO A 470 3.90 23.52 -22.50
N GLY A 471 4.19 24.38 -23.48
CA GLY A 471 5.34 25.27 -23.52
C GLY A 471 6.69 24.59 -23.73
N THR A 472 7.74 25.38 -23.51
CA THR A 472 9.12 24.91 -23.33
C THR A 472 9.68 25.68 -22.15
N PRO A 473 10.24 25.02 -21.12
CA PRO A 473 10.13 25.37 -19.70
C PRO A 473 10.21 26.89 -19.44
N PRO A 474 9.05 27.55 -19.24
CA PRO A 474 8.98 28.97 -18.92
C PRO A 474 9.33 29.21 -17.44
N ASP A 475 10.36 30.02 -17.22
CA ASP A 475 10.75 30.59 -15.92
C ASP A 475 9.76 31.70 -15.50
N ASP A 476 8.51 31.33 -15.14
CA ASP A 476 7.52 32.23 -14.49
C ASP A 476 6.42 31.54 -13.65
N ASP A 477 6.66 30.33 -13.12
CA ASP A 477 6.32 30.07 -11.71
C ASP A 477 7.60 29.67 -10.95
N THR A 478 7.59 29.82 -9.62
CA THR A 478 8.80 29.94 -8.79
C THR A 478 8.78 29.16 -7.48
N ASP A 479 7.75 28.35 -7.20
CA ASP A 479 7.75 27.40 -6.05
C ASP A 479 7.71 25.91 -6.46
N ASP A 480 7.46 25.58 -7.73
CA ASP A 480 7.56 24.22 -8.29
C ASP A 480 8.84 24.01 -9.15
N GLY A 481 9.31 22.75 -9.24
CA GLY A 481 10.39 22.33 -10.15
C GLY A 481 10.11 20.98 -10.83
N THR A 482 8.83 20.61 -10.91
CA THR A 482 8.30 19.26 -10.97
C THR A 482 7.03 19.26 -11.82
N ASN A 483 7.22 19.49 -13.12
CA ASN A 483 6.20 19.32 -14.14
C ASN A 483 5.82 17.82 -14.24
N THR A 484 4.93 17.37 -13.35
CA THR A 484 4.64 15.95 -13.07
C THR A 484 3.22 15.53 -13.44
N GLY A 485 2.29 16.46 -13.65
CA GLY A 485 0.91 16.15 -14.00
C GLY A 485 -0.05 16.18 -12.80
N THR A 486 0.26 16.97 -11.77
CA THR A 486 -0.53 17.09 -10.53
C THR A 486 -0.42 18.50 -9.96
N ASP A 487 -1.42 19.36 -10.16
CA ASP A 487 -1.47 20.70 -9.54
C ASP A 487 -1.35 20.61 -8.00
N THR A 488 -0.67 21.59 -7.41
CA THR A 488 -0.48 21.72 -5.95
C THR A 488 -0.52 23.18 -5.44
N ASP A 489 -0.88 24.20 -6.25
CA ASP A 489 -1.15 25.55 -5.74
C ASP A 489 -2.67 25.80 -5.55
N PRO A 490 -3.20 25.77 -4.31
CA PRO A 490 -4.62 26.00 -4.03
C PRO A 490 -5.09 27.46 -4.26
N ALA A 491 -4.28 28.29 -4.94
CA ALA A 491 -4.64 29.64 -5.39
C ALA A 491 -4.75 29.80 -6.93
N VAL A 492 -4.34 28.82 -7.75
CA VAL A 492 -4.23 28.96 -9.22
C VAL A 492 -4.65 27.66 -9.96
N GLY A 493 -5.93 27.31 -9.93
CA GLY A 493 -6.40 26.06 -10.53
C GLY A 493 -6.20 25.94 -12.05
N GLY A 494 -5.52 24.89 -12.48
CA GLY A 494 -5.44 24.42 -13.88
C GLY A 494 -4.38 23.34 -14.11
N GLY A 495 -4.72 22.30 -14.88
CA GLY A 495 -3.92 21.07 -15.01
C GLY A 495 -2.49 21.18 -15.60
N GLU A 496 -1.60 20.31 -15.11
CA GLU A 496 -0.17 20.27 -15.44
C GLU A 496 0.26 19.36 -16.64
N PRO A 497 1.39 19.66 -17.32
CA PRO A 497 2.01 18.77 -18.31
C PRO A 497 2.96 17.66 -17.77
N ASN A 498 3.09 16.55 -18.51
CA ASN A 498 3.89 15.33 -18.19
C ASN A 498 5.35 15.33 -18.82
N ARG A 499 6.32 14.44 -18.42
CA ARG A 499 7.79 14.51 -18.73
C ARG A 499 8.62 13.17 -18.70
N LEU A 500 9.58 12.91 -19.65
CA LEU A 500 10.31 11.60 -19.85
C LEU A 500 11.84 11.59 -20.30
N PRO A 501 12.82 10.83 -19.68
CA PRO A 501 14.32 10.83 -19.96
C PRO A 501 15.15 9.46 -20.05
N LEU A 502 16.48 9.43 -20.38
CA LEU A 502 17.34 8.21 -20.77
C LEU A 502 18.91 8.22 -20.48
N THR A 503 19.70 7.08 -20.45
CA THR A 503 21.22 6.95 -20.21
C THR A 503 21.96 5.58 -20.53
N ILE A 504 23.31 5.50 -20.88
CA ILE A 504 24.17 4.26 -21.13
C ILE A 504 25.76 4.40 -20.96
N ILE A 505 26.58 3.36 -20.51
CA ILE A 505 28.11 3.28 -20.53
C ILE A 505 28.79 1.82 -20.47
N ALA A 506 30.17 1.64 -20.46
CA ALA A 506 30.96 0.34 -20.39
C ALA A 506 32.52 0.40 -20.05
N ALA A 507 33.27 -0.74 -19.82
CA ALA A 507 34.72 -0.86 -19.33
C ALA A 507 35.63 -2.07 -19.85
N ASN A 508 36.89 -2.36 -19.32
CA ASN A 508 37.84 -3.48 -19.73
C ASN A 508 38.97 -3.97 -18.70
N ASP A 509 40.01 -4.76 -19.12
CA ASP A 509 40.84 -5.87 -18.49
C ASP A 509 42.32 -5.68 -17.93
N THR A 510 42.87 -6.67 -17.14
CA THR A 510 44.19 -6.67 -16.35
C THR A 510 45.01 -8.03 -16.11
N ILE A 511 45.03 -8.70 -14.92
CA ILE A 511 45.93 -9.85 -14.46
C ILE A 511 45.31 -10.74 -13.30
N LEU A 512 45.77 -11.98 -12.97
CA LEU A 512 44.82 -13.13 -12.66
C LEU A 512 45.10 -14.22 -11.52
N ILE A 513 44.31 -14.19 -10.43
CA ILE A 513 43.72 -15.26 -9.60
C ILE A 513 42.23 -14.91 -9.44
N GLY A 514 41.34 -15.90 -9.50
CA GLY A 514 39.90 -15.68 -9.34
C GLY A 514 39.11 -16.97 -9.14
N PRO A 515 37.79 -16.99 -9.38
CA PRO A 515 36.91 -18.15 -9.12
C PRO A 515 37.23 -19.43 -9.92
N ASP A 516 36.50 -20.52 -9.65
CA ASP A 516 36.74 -21.81 -10.35
C ASP A 516 36.56 -21.71 -11.87
N GLY A 517 37.58 -22.14 -12.61
CA GLY A 517 37.69 -21.99 -14.06
C GLY A 517 37.86 -20.54 -14.58
N ALA A 518 37.76 -19.54 -13.70
CA ALA A 518 37.63 -18.13 -14.04
C ALA A 518 38.70 -17.26 -13.36
N ALA A 519 39.97 -17.70 -13.40
CA ALA A 519 41.11 -17.00 -12.80
C ALA A 519 41.26 -15.51 -13.19
N GLY A 520 40.69 -15.13 -14.34
CA GLY A 520 40.64 -13.75 -14.81
C GLY A 520 39.24 -13.18 -14.80
N ALA A 521 38.50 -13.41 -13.72
CA ALA A 521 37.29 -12.67 -13.45
C ALA A 521 37.65 -11.22 -13.17
N VAL A 522 36.67 -10.33 -13.29
CA VAL A 522 36.83 -8.89 -13.05
C VAL A 522 35.80 -8.54 -12.00
N GLY A 523 36.20 -7.90 -10.91
CA GLY A 523 35.31 -7.56 -9.81
C GLY A 523 34.44 -6.32 -10.06
N PRO A 524 33.65 -5.91 -9.05
CA PRO A 524 32.62 -4.88 -9.19
C PRO A 524 33.14 -3.52 -9.66
N ASP A 525 34.40 -3.18 -9.33
CA ASP A 525 35.04 -1.91 -9.68
C ASP A 525 35.68 -1.88 -11.09
N GLY A 526 35.66 -3.01 -11.81
CA GLY A 526 36.28 -3.16 -13.13
C GLY A 526 37.77 -3.52 -13.11
N THR A 527 38.35 -3.85 -11.95
CA THR A 527 39.70 -4.42 -11.84
C THR A 527 39.65 -5.92 -11.59
N GLN A 528 40.80 -6.61 -11.71
CA GLN A 528 40.89 -8.01 -11.27
C GLN A 528 41.28 -8.13 -9.79
N ASP A 529 41.68 -7.04 -9.11
CA ASP A 529 42.07 -7.07 -7.70
C ASP A 529 40.85 -6.99 -6.74
N THR A 530 39.64 -7.03 -7.28
CA THR A 530 38.36 -7.02 -6.55
C THR A 530 37.44 -8.19 -6.95
N ASP A 531 37.94 -9.13 -7.77
CA ASP A 531 37.16 -10.29 -8.19
C ASP A 531 36.84 -11.22 -7.01
N PHE A 532 35.80 -12.05 -7.12
CA PHE A 532 35.26 -12.72 -5.94
C PHE A 532 34.48 -14.01 -6.20
N THR A 533 34.37 -14.81 -5.15
CA THR A 533 33.42 -15.93 -5.01
C THR A 533 32.57 -15.71 -3.76
N ASN A 534 31.25 -15.59 -3.90
CA ASN A 534 30.30 -15.60 -2.80
C ASN A 534 29.93 -17.05 -2.44
N GLN A 535 29.88 -17.42 -1.15
CA GLN A 535 29.35 -18.72 -0.74
C GLN A 535 28.70 -18.70 0.66
N SER A 536 27.59 -19.41 0.79
CA SER A 536 26.80 -19.58 2.02
C SER A 536 27.29 -20.74 2.89
N ALA A 537 26.99 -20.66 4.18
CA ALA A 537 26.84 -21.86 4.99
C ALA A 537 25.48 -22.53 4.68
N PRO A 538 25.40 -23.87 4.52
CA PRO A 538 24.14 -24.59 4.36
C PRO A 538 23.46 -24.75 5.73
N PHE A 539 23.00 -23.63 6.30
CA PHE A 539 22.55 -23.53 7.68
C PHE A 539 21.62 -22.32 7.92
N THR A 540 20.42 -22.59 8.42
CA THR A 540 19.48 -21.59 8.97
C THR A 540 19.76 -21.41 10.49
N PRO A 541 20.16 -20.22 10.98
CA PRO A 541 20.16 -19.92 12.41
C PRO A 541 18.72 -19.76 12.94
N VAL A 542 18.51 -19.92 14.25
CA VAL A 542 17.16 -19.89 14.85
C VAL A 542 16.97 -18.68 15.76
N ASP A 543 15.73 -18.24 15.88
CA ASP A 543 15.24 -17.27 16.87
C ASP A 543 14.14 -17.98 17.66
N ALA A 544 14.47 -18.52 18.84
CA ALA A 544 13.57 -19.43 19.57
C ALA A 544 12.69 -18.75 20.64
N ASP A 545 12.95 -17.50 21.01
CA ASP A 545 12.08 -16.70 21.89
C ASP A 545 11.40 -15.49 21.21
N ASN A 546 11.67 -15.29 19.92
CA ASN A 546 11.04 -14.30 19.03
C ASN A 546 11.30 -12.85 19.45
N ASP A 547 12.56 -12.55 19.80
CA ASP A 547 12.99 -11.21 20.20
C ASP A 547 13.51 -10.33 19.03
N GLY A 548 13.73 -10.94 17.85
CA GLY A 548 14.23 -10.28 16.65
C GLY A 548 15.72 -10.52 16.35
N ASN A 549 16.43 -11.27 17.20
CA ASN A 549 17.83 -11.64 17.02
C ASN A 549 17.98 -13.16 16.88
N PHE A 550 19.14 -13.63 16.41
CA PHE A 550 19.44 -15.07 16.39
C PHE A 550 20.01 -15.59 17.72
N ASP A 551 19.55 -16.77 18.15
CA ASP A 551 20.20 -17.62 19.15
C ASP A 551 21.66 -17.92 18.75
N ALA A 552 22.56 -18.02 19.73
CA ALA A 552 23.97 -18.29 19.48
C ALA A 552 24.21 -19.59 18.69
N PHE A 553 25.01 -19.50 17.62
CA PHE A 553 25.23 -20.57 16.65
C PHE A 553 26.71 -20.71 16.25
N THR A 554 27.09 -21.87 15.71
CA THR A 554 28.42 -22.08 15.11
C THR A 554 28.23 -22.50 13.65
N PRO A 555 28.62 -21.66 12.67
CA PRO A 555 28.48 -21.99 11.25
C PRO A 555 29.27 -23.25 10.86
N PRO A 556 28.76 -24.07 9.92
CA PRO A 556 29.56 -25.05 9.19
C PRO A 556 30.78 -24.44 8.47
N GLU A 557 31.73 -25.28 8.07
CA GLU A 557 32.82 -24.88 7.17
C GLU A 557 32.28 -24.54 5.77
N ILE A 558 32.57 -23.36 5.27
CA ILE A 558 32.28 -22.91 3.89
C ILE A 558 33.50 -23.20 3.01
N VAL A 559 33.34 -23.76 1.81
CA VAL A 559 34.45 -24.33 1.02
C VAL A 559 34.47 -23.88 -0.44
N TYR A 560 35.34 -22.92 -0.72
CA TYR A 560 35.57 -22.29 -2.02
C TYR A 560 36.54 -23.08 -2.88
N THR A 561 36.45 -22.88 -4.21
CA THR A 561 37.50 -23.28 -5.16
C THR A 561 37.83 -22.11 -6.07
N ASN A 562 39.10 -21.70 -6.06
CA ASN A 562 39.66 -20.62 -6.85
C ASN A 562 40.69 -21.17 -7.86
N THR A 563 40.94 -20.43 -8.93
CA THR A 563 41.90 -20.76 -9.98
C THR A 563 42.97 -19.68 -10.07
N ILE A 564 44.25 -20.07 -9.98
CA ILE A 564 45.37 -19.21 -10.38
C ILE A 564 45.67 -19.42 -11.86
N GLN A 565 46.00 -18.36 -12.60
CA GLN A 565 46.41 -18.47 -14.02
C GLN A 565 47.64 -17.63 -14.34
N ASN A 566 48.47 -18.13 -15.23
CA ASN A 566 49.50 -17.36 -15.91
C ASN A 566 48.97 -16.83 -17.27
N PRO A 567 48.42 -15.60 -17.36
CA PRO A 567 47.86 -15.04 -18.61
C PRO A 567 48.90 -14.77 -19.69
N ALA A 568 50.20 -14.87 -19.39
CA ALA A 568 51.24 -14.69 -20.39
C ALA A 568 51.15 -15.81 -21.45
N THR A 569 51.41 -15.47 -22.71
CA THR A 569 51.40 -16.43 -23.83
C THR A 569 52.72 -17.19 -24.01
N SER A 570 53.73 -16.90 -23.18
CA SER A 570 54.98 -17.67 -23.09
C SER A 570 55.77 -17.33 -21.82
N GLY A 571 56.26 -18.35 -21.10
CA GLY A 571 56.99 -18.20 -19.84
C GLY A 571 56.56 -19.23 -18.81
N PHE A 572 56.92 -18.99 -17.55
CA PHE A 572 56.34 -19.58 -16.35
C PHE A 572 56.47 -18.57 -15.20
N ILE A 573 55.65 -18.73 -14.17
CA ILE A 573 55.78 -18.08 -12.86
C ILE A 573 56.40 -19.13 -11.93
N ALA A 574 57.40 -18.75 -11.13
CA ALA A 574 58.03 -19.68 -10.19
C ALA A 574 57.29 -19.66 -8.85
N ASP A 575 57.27 -20.81 -8.17
CA ASP A 575 56.92 -20.94 -6.76
C ASP A 575 55.62 -20.19 -6.39
N ALA A 576 54.58 -20.36 -7.22
CA ALA A 576 53.32 -19.63 -7.11
C ALA A 576 52.62 -19.98 -5.80
N THR A 577 52.38 -18.96 -4.97
CA THR A 577 51.96 -19.08 -3.57
C THR A 577 50.66 -18.30 -3.36
N VAL A 578 49.80 -18.82 -2.49
CA VAL A 578 48.51 -18.21 -2.11
C VAL A 578 48.34 -18.29 -0.60
N GLU A 579 48.03 -17.15 0.02
CA GLU A 579 47.66 -17.06 1.43
C GLU A 579 46.56 -16.00 1.66
N PRO A 580 45.90 -15.99 2.82
CA PRO A 580 44.94 -14.96 3.17
C PRO A 580 45.69 -13.63 3.34
N ALA A 581 45.17 -12.56 2.74
CA ALA A 581 45.77 -11.25 2.83
C ALA A 581 45.52 -10.61 4.20
N ASP A 582 46.56 -10.06 4.81
CA ASP A 582 46.43 -9.17 5.97
C ASP A 582 45.67 -7.89 5.58
N ILE A 583 45.02 -7.24 6.54
CA ILE A 583 44.30 -5.96 6.32
C ILE A 583 45.16 -4.87 5.68
N ALA A 584 46.47 -4.87 5.97
CA ALA A 584 47.42 -3.93 5.37
C ALA A 584 47.71 -4.20 3.87
N GLN A 585 47.32 -5.37 3.35
CA GLN A 585 47.49 -5.81 1.97
C GLN A 585 46.15 -5.75 1.20
N SER A 586 45.05 -6.21 1.80
CA SER A 586 43.70 -6.20 1.20
C SER A 586 43.02 -4.83 1.21
N GLY A 587 43.34 -3.98 2.19
CA GLY A 587 42.66 -2.68 2.39
C GLY A 587 41.34 -2.76 3.15
N ALA A 588 40.95 -3.94 3.65
CA ALA A 588 39.81 -4.11 4.57
C ALA A 588 40.00 -3.37 5.90
N ALA A 589 38.97 -3.30 6.74
CA ALA A 589 39.02 -2.64 8.04
C ALA A 589 39.23 -3.63 9.21
N ALA A 590 39.81 -3.11 10.30
CA ALA A 590 40.15 -3.90 11.47
C ALA A 590 38.91 -4.18 12.35
N GLY A 591 38.18 -5.23 11.97
CA GLY A 591 36.96 -5.72 12.63
C GLY A 591 36.14 -6.66 11.75
N ASP A 592 36.32 -6.58 10.43
CA ASP A 592 35.48 -7.17 9.37
C ASP A 592 35.44 -8.72 9.31
N ILE A 593 36.15 -9.41 10.22
CA ILE A 593 36.19 -10.87 10.33
C ILE A 593 36.19 -11.23 11.83
N PRO A 594 35.39 -12.21 12.30
CA PRO A 594 35.43 -12.64 13.70
C PRO A 594 36.81 -13.15 14.13
N THR A 595 37.33 -12.67 15.27
CA THR A 595 38.62 -13.13 15.81
C THR A 595 38.57 -14.62 16.13
N GLY A 596 39.57 -15.38 15.69
CA GLY A 596 39.59 -16.83 15.81
C GLY A 596 38.91 -17.57 14.64
N THR A 597 38.47 -16.87 13.59
CA THR A 597 38.13 -17.49 12.30
C THR A 597 39.35 -18.19 11.72
N ILE A 598 39.18 -19.41 11.22
CA ILE A 598 40.25 -20.27 10.74
C ILE A 598 40.08 -20.54 9.24
N VAL A 599 41.11 -20.20 8.45
CA VAL A 599 41.19 -20.46 7.02
C VAL A 599 42.14 -21.61 6.74
N ARG A 600 41.65 -22.60 5.98
CA ARG A 600 42.33 -23.82 5.55
C ARG A 600 42.55 -23.77 4.04
N ILE A 601 43.78 -23.52 3.58
CA ILE A 601 44.08 -23.52 2.14
C ILE A 601 44.74 -24.84 1.75
N THR A 602 44.24 -25.50 0.69
CA THR A 602 44.68 -26.82 0.23
C THR A 602 44.92 -26.87 -1.28
N ASN A 603 45.97 -27.58 -1.68
CA ASN A 603 46.18 -28.04 -3.06
C ASN A 603 46.69 -29.49 -3.07
N GLY A 604 45.83 -30.41 -3.53
CA GLY A 604 46.14 -31.82 -3.71
C GLY A 604 46.44 -32.58 -2.41
N VAL A 605 47.67 -32.43 -1.92
CA VAL A 605 48.17 -33.04 -0.67
C VAL A 605 48.86 -32.04 0.27
N ASN A 606 49.04 -30.80 -0.16
CA ASN A 606 49.59 -29.71 0.65
C ASN A 606 48.43 -28.93 1.29
N THR A 607 48.50 -28.66 2.59
CA THR A 607 47.50 -27.85 3.30
C THR A 607 48.19 -26.92 4.30
N ALA A 608 47.78 -25.65 4.34
CA ALA A 608 48.12 -24.69 5.39
C ALA A 608 46.87 -24.27 6.17
N PHE A 609 47.10 -23.71 7.36
CA PHE A 609 46.06 -23.21 8.26
C PHE A 609 46.48 -21.87 8.85
N TYR A 610 45.55 -20.93 8.87
CA TYR A 610 45.70 -19.56 9.35
C TYR A 610 44.54 -19.23 10.31
N GLU A 611 44.81 -18.54 11.41
CA GLU A 611 43.84 -18.09 12.42
C GLU A 611 43.86 -16.55 12.46
N TYR A 612 42.70 -15.92 12.22
CA TYR A 612 42.56 -14.47 12.18
C TYR A 612 42.68 -13.84 13.57
N GLN A 613 43.57 -12.85 13.70
CA GLN A 613 43.90 -12.20 14.96
C GLN A 613 43.21 -10.83 15.12
N ALA A 614 42.95 -10.43 16.37
CA ALA A 614 42.30 -9.17 16.72
C ALA A 614 43.13 -7.89 16.39
N ASP A 615 44.34 -8.03 15.82
CA ASP A 615 45.13 -6.92 15.26
C ASP A 615 45.07 -6.83 13.74
N GLY A 616 44.25 -7.67 13.09
CA GLY A 616 44.03 -7.68 11.64
C GLY A 616 45.05 -8.51 10.85
N THR A 617 45.77 -9.42 11.53
CA THR A 617 46.78 -10.29 10.92
C THR A 617 46.37 -11.76 10.91
N TRP A 618 46.90 -12.53 9.97
CA TRP A 618 46.77 -13.99 9.91
C TRP A 618 47.98 -14.67 10.54
N SER A 619 47.75 -15.67 11.42
CA SER A 619 48.85 -16.39 12.07
C SER A 619 48.60 -17.89 12.20
N ALA A 620 49.63 -18.68 12.50
CA ALA A 620 49.50 -20.13 12.64
C ALA A 620 48.63 -20.51 13.87
N PRO A 621 47.57 -21.35 13.72
CA PRO A 621 46.59 -21.55 14.78
C PRO A 621 47.17 -22.10 16.09
N GLY A 622 46.66 -21.57 17.21
CA GLY A 622 47.17 -21.87 18.55
C GLY A 622 46.92 -23.31 19.02
N THR A 623 45.93 -23.97 18.42
CA THR A 623 45.56 -25.38 18.64
C THR A 623 45.18 -26.04 17.32
N THR A 624 45.29 -27.37 17.23
CA THR A 624 44.82 -28.13 16.06
C THR A 624 43.31 -27.89 15.83
N PRO A 625 42.89 -27.33 14.68
CA PRO A 625 41.47 -27.11 14.39
C PRO A 625 40.74 -28.42 14.07
N ASP A 626 39.45 -28.51 14.37
CA ASP A 626 38.64 -29.74 14.20
C ASP A 626 37.86 -29.74 12.87
N PHE A 627 38.58 -29.73 11.74
CA PHE A 627 38.00 -29.86 10.41
C PHE A 627 37.67 -31.31 10.06
N THR A 628 36.54 -31.54 9.39
CA THR A 628 36.04 -32.87 8.98
C THR A 628 36.82 -33.52 7.81
N GLY A 629 38.06 -33.09 7.56
CA GLY A 629 38.89 -33.51 6.42
C GLY A 629 40.18 -34.29 6.75
N GLY A 630 40.83 -34.07 7.91
CA GLY A 630 42.05 -34.78 8.28
C GLY A 630 42.97 -34.05 9.27
N ASN A 631 43.86 -34.80 9.91
CA ASN A 631 44.86 -34.25 10.84
C ASN A 631 46.03 -33.59 10.08
N PRO A 632 46.42 -32.35 10.40
CA PRO A 632 47.43 -31.60 9.64
C PRO A 632 48.84 -32.20 9.74
N ASP A 633 49.49 -32.34 8.59
CA ASP A 633 50.95 -32.33 8.49
C ASP A 633 51.41 -30.87 8.33
N ASN A 634 51.87 -30.27 9.44
CA ASN A 634 52.57 -28.97 9.55
C ASN A 634 51.70 -27.68 9.54
N PRO A 635 51.50 -26.99 10.70
CA PRO A 635 50.83 -25.69 10.75
C PRO A 635 51.77 -24.53 10.39
N GLY A 636 51.25 -23.49 9.72
CA GLY A 636 51.92 -22.19 9.63
C GLY A 636 53.15 -22.10 8.72
N ILE A 637 53.14 -22.78 7.57
CA ILE A 637 54.04 -22.46 6.45
C ILE A 637 53.15 -22.30 5.20
N PRO A 638 53.32 -21.23 4.40
CA PRO A 638 52.58 -21.05 3.15
C PRO A 638 52.72 -22.26 2.21
N VAL A 639 51.65 -22.57 1.50
CA VAL A 639 51.67 -23.63 0.48
C VAL A 639 52.21 -23.04 -0.81
N ILE A 640 53.27 -23.65 -1.34
CA ILE A 640 53.63 -23.47 -2.76
C ILE A 640 52.66 -24.33 -3.58
N PHE A 641 51.92 -23.71 -4.49
CA PHE A 641 50.86 -24.34 -5.29
C PHE A 641 51.40 -24.96 -6.57
N ASP A 642 52.36 -24.29 -7.22
CA ASP A 642 53.14 -24.85 -8.30
C ASP A 642 54.55 -24.25 -8.30
N ASP A 643 55.57 -25.11 -8.20
CA ASP A 643 56.98 -24.76 -8.39
C ASP A 643 57.19 -23.94 -9.68
N GLN A 644 56.42 -24.16 -10.76
CA GLN A 644 56.68 -23.66 -12.13
C GLN A 644 55.41 -23.38 -13.00
N LEU A 645 54.36 -22.69 -12.50
CA LEU A 645 53.11 -22.40 -13.24
C LEU A 645 53.35 -21.84 -14.66
N THR A 646 53.19 -22.66 -15.70
CA THR A 646 53.62 -22.29 -17.07
C THR A 646 52.61 -21.39 -17.80
N ALA A 647 53.04 -20.78 -18.91
CA ALA A 647 52.20 -19.85 -19.68
C ALA A 647 50.88 -20.49 -20.18
N GLN A 648 49.76 -19.83 -19.87
CA GLN A 648 48.37 -20.31 -20.05
C GLN A 648 47.98 -21.50 -19.16
N GLU A 649 48.83 -21.91 -18.21
CA GLU A 649 48.49 -22.94 -17.22
C GLU A 649 47.59 -22.37 -16.12
N THR A 650 46.72 -23.24 -15.61
CA THR A 650 45.69 -22.94 -14.61
C THR A 650 45.74 -24.01 -13.54
N GLN A 651 45.77 -23.61 -12.26
CA GLN A 651 45.81 -24.53 -11.12
C GLN A 651 44.70 -24.17 -10.12
N GLN A 652 43.99 -25.18 -9.62
CA GLN A 652 42.94 -24.99 -8.61
C GLN A 652 43.53 -24.90 -7.18
N VAL A 653 42.87 -24.11 -6.35
CA VAL A 653 43.14 -23.86 -4.94
C VAL A 653 41.82 -24.04 -4.18
N THR A 654 41.79 -24.86 -3.15
CA THR A 654 40.59 -25.04 -2.30
C THR A 654 40.78 -24.31 -0.98
N VAL A 655 39.81 -23.49 -0.58
CA VAL A 655 39.84 -22.70 0.65
C VAL A 655 38.64 -23.06 1.52
N GLY A 656 38.89 -23.48 2.75
CA GLY A 656 37.86 -23.75 3.76
C GLY A 656 37.87 -22.67 4.84
N VAL A 657 36.72 -22.09 5.15
CA VAL A 657 36.56 -21.03 6.16
C VAL A 657 35.68 -21.54 7.29
N GLN A 658 36.20 -21.51 8.52
CA GLN A 658 35.49 -21.92 9.73
C GLN A 658 35.44 -20.76 10.73
N PHE A 659 34.23 -20.30 11.04
CA PHE A 659 33.98 -19.27 12.05
C PHE A 659 33.96 -19.83 13.48
N PRO A 660 34.19 -18.99 14.50
CA PRO A 660 33.88 -19.32 15.89
C PRO A 660 32.35 -19.43 16.13
N GLU A 661 31.97 -19.67 17.39
CA GLU A 661 30.59 -19.46 17.85
C GLU A 661 30.25 -17.96 17.74
N LEU A 662 29.20 -17.63 16.97
CA LEU A 662 28.61 -16.30 16.85
C LEU A 662 27.45 -16.21 17.84
N SER A 663 27.29 -15.09 18.56
CA SER A 663 26.51 -15.10 19.81
C SER A 663 25.68 -13.86 20.08
N SER A 664 24.68 -13.96 20.96
CA SER A 664 23.94 -12.83 21.53
C SER A 664 24.73 -11.98 22.55
N ALA A 665 26.06 -11.90 22.37
CA ALA A 665 26.88 -10.79 22.84
C ALA A 665 27.16 -9.77 21.72
N ASP A 666 26.85 -10.15 20.48
CA ASP A 666 27.03 -9.40 19.24
C ASP A 666 25.68 -8.88 18.68
N ASP A 667 24.55 -9.19 19.35
CA ASP A 667 23.16 -8.78 19.05
C ASP A 667 22.82 -8.84 17.55
N ILE A 668 23.01 -10.00 16.91
CA ILE A 668 22.84 -10.20 15.47
C ILE A 668 21.34 -10.19 15.11
N PRO A 669 20.83 -9.15 14.42
CA PRO A 669 19.42 -9.06 14.03
C PRO A 669 19.11 -10.07 12.91
N VAL A 670 17.87 -10.57 12.88
CA VAL A 670 17.44 -11.48 11.80
C VAL A 670 17.32 -10.80 10.43
N ASN A 671 17.25 -9.47 10.42
CA ASN A 671 17.16 -8.59 9.26
C ASN A 671 18.47 -7.84 8.91
N GLU A 672 19.58 -8.09 9.61
CA GLU A 672 20.92 -7.59 9.25
C GLU A 672 21.92 -8.78 9.23
N LEU A 673 22.11 -9.41 8.07
CA LEU A 673 22.85 -10.67 7.96
C LEU A 673 24.38 -10.44 7.84
N PRO A 674 25.21 -11.12 8.65
CA PRO A 674 26.66 -10.96 8.59
C PRO A 674 27.23 -11.50 7.27
N SER A 675 28.11 -10.72 6.64
CA SER A 675 28.95 -11.16 5.53
C SER A 675 30.42 -10.81 5.79
N TYR A 676 31.33 -11.73 5.45
CA TYR A 676 32.75 -11.63 5.82
C TYR A 676 33.67 -11.87 4.60
N PRO A 677 34.42 -10.86 4.14
CA PRO A 677 35.30 -10.98 2.97
C PRO A 677 36.66 -11.58 3.33
N ILE A 678 36.93 -12.81 2.91
CA ILE A 678 38.23 -13.47 3.06
C ILE A 678 39.07 -13.20 1.79
N THR A 679 39.81 -12.09 1.79
CA THR A 679 40.72 -11.78 0.67
C THR A 679 41.89 -12.74 0.63
N LEU A 680 42.19 -13.29 -0.56
CA LEU A 680 43.37 -14.08 -0.88
C LEU A 680 44.31 -13.28 -1.78
N ILE A 681 45.61 -13.52 -1.67
CA ILE A 681 46.62 -12.95 -2.57
C ILE A 681 47.41 -14.05 -3.28
N VAL A 682 47.54 -13.97 -4.61
CA VAL A 682 48.48 -14.78 -5.38
C VAL A 682 49.77 -13.99 -5.65
N PHE A 683 50.92 -14.65 -5.54
CA PHE A 683 52.23 -14.08 -5.84
C PHE A 683 53.28 -15.19 -6.12
N PRO A 684 54.40 -14.87 -6.79
CA PRO A 684 55.57 -15.75 -6.83
C PRO A 684 56.42 -15.58 -5.56
N GLU A 685 56.58 -16.64 -4.77
CA GLU A 685 57.44 -16.67 -3.58
C GLU A 685 58.94 -16.54 -3.95
N ASP A 686 59.70 -15.77 -3.16
CA ASP A 686 61.07 -15.32 -3.47
C ASP A 686 62.05 -15.43 -2.26
N ASP A 687 61.58 -15.52 -1.00
CA ASP A 687 62.40 -15.83 0.20
C ASP A 687 62.00 -17.17 0.88
N PRO A 688 62.56 -18.31 0.42
CA PRO A 688 62.38 -19.61 1.06
C PRO A 688 63.06 -19.74 2.46
N THR A 689 63.44 -18.64 3.10
CA THR A 689 63.87 -18.57 4.51
C THR A 689 62.93 -17.77 5.41
N ASN A 690 62.01 -16.99 4.84
CA ASN A 690 60.92 -16.31 5.53
C ASN A 690 59.70 -16.19 4.57
N PRO A 691 58.99 -17.29 4.30
CA PRO A 691 57.95 -17.33 3.28
C PRO A 691 56.71 -16.53 3.67
N GLY A 692 56.00 -16.01 2.66
CA GLY A 692 54.85 -15.11 2.76
C GLY A 692 55.07 -13.77 2.02
N PHE A 693 54.00 -13.07 1.66
CA PHE A 693 54.02 -11.89 0.79
C PHE A 693 54.84 -10.70 1.34
N ASP A 694 55.85 -10.23 0.59
CA ASP A 694 56.60 -8.99 0.86
C ASP A 694 56.65 -8.05 -0.36
N ASN A 695 55.46 -7.66 -0.83
CA ASN A 695 55.23 -6.58 -1.81
C ASN A 695 55.66 -6.94 -3.26
N GLU A 696 55.39 -8.17 -3.68
CA GLU A 696 55.67 -8.71 -5.01
C GLU A 696 55.00 -7.89 -6.12
N VAL A 697 55.80 -7.48 -7.12
CA VAL A 697 55.35 -6.63 -8.25
C VAL A 697 54.53 -7.39 -9.31
N THR A 698 54.06 -8.59 -9.00
CA THR A 698 53.24 -9.45 -9.86
C THR A 698 52.37 -10.28 -8.95
N SER A 699 51.42 -9.58 -8.32
CA SER A 699 50.35 -10.15 -7.52
C SER A 699 49.00 -9.91 -8.19
N ASN A 700 47.98 -10.58 -7.66
CA ASN A 700 46.57 -10.24 -7.86
C ASN A 700 45.76 -10.74 -6.64
N LEU A 701 44.61 -10.14 -6.39
CA LEU A 701 43.74 -10.39 -5.25
C LEU A 701 42.39 -10.96 -5.71
N THR A 702 41.87 -11.93 -4.97
CA THR A 702 40.47 -12.40 -5.08
C THR A 702 39.83 -12.44 -3.70
N ILE A 703 38.49 -12.43 -3.61
CA ILE A 703 37.75 -12.33 -2.35
C ILE A 703 36.75 -13.49 -2.21
N ASP A 704 37.02 -14.41 -1.29
CA ASP A 704 36.06 -15.42 -0.85
C ASP A 704 35.08 -14.77 0.16
N ARG A 705 33.90 -14.33 -0.29
CA ARG A 705 32.87 -13.70 0.56
C ARG A 705 31.98 -14.75 1.21
N ALA A 706 32.06 -14.83 2.54
CA ALA A 706 31.35 -15.80 3.35
C ALA A 706 30.05 -15.26 3.94
N TYR A 707 28.98 -16.05 3.80
CA TYR A 707 27.64 -15.76 4.31
C TYR A 707 27.20 -16.84 5.33
N PRO A 708 27.67 -16.76 6.60
CA PRO A 708 27.50 -17.81 7.61
C PRO A 708 26.08 -17.97 8.19
N ALA A 709 25.15 -17.07 7.86
CA ALA A 709 23.80 -17.00 8.42
C ALA A 709 22.68 -17.04 7.35
N GLY A 710 23.01 -17.42 6.12
CA GLY A 710 22.22 -17.09 4.93
C GLY A 710 22.64 -15.76 4.31
N TYR A 711 21.99 -15.37 3.21
CA TYR A 711 22.35 -14.19 2.40
C TYR A 711 21.14 -13.46 1.78
N VAL A 712 19.92 -13.80 2.20
CA VAL A 712 18.71 -13.04 1.87
C VAL A 712 18.13 -12.46 3.15
N GLU A 713 18.16 -11.13 3.28
CA GLU A 713 17.51 -10.42 4.38
C GLU A 713 16.01 -10.28 4.12
N LEU A 714 15.21 -10.33 5.19
CA LEU A 714 13.80 -9.96 5.19
C LEU A 714 13.55 -8.83 6.20
N LEU A 715 13.14 -7.67 5.71
CA LEU A 715 12.66 -6.56 6.53
C LEU A 715 11.12 -6.53 6.51
N LYS A 716 10.48 -6.55 7.67
CA LYS A 716 9.03 -6.45 7.83
C LYS A 716 8.68 -5.09 8.40
N GLU A 717 7.95 -4.31 7.62
CA GLU A 717 7.43 -3.02 8.03
C GLU A 717 5.91 -3.04 7.90
N ALA A 718 5.24 -2.08 8.51
CA ALA A 718 3.84 -1.78 8.22
C ALA A 718 3.59 -0.27 8.17
N ARG A 719 2.48 0.09 7.54
CA ARG A 719 1.83 1.39 7.68
C ARG A 719 0.36 1.18 7.99
N ILE A 720 -0.23 2.12 8.71
CA ILE A 720 -1.65 2.18 9.04
C ILE A 720 -2.28 3.18 8.08
N LEU A 721 -3.32 2.73 7.37
CA LEU A 721 -4.18 3.53 6.52
C LEU A 721 -5.55 3.66 7.19
N ASP A 722 -6.26 4.77 6.96
CA ASP A 722 -7.67 4.88 7.32
C ASP A 722 -8.57 4.19 6.27
N SER A 723 -9.89 4.22 6.49
CA SER A 723 -10.90 3.64 5.60
C SER A 723 -11.07 4.36 4.26
N THR A 724 -10.29 5.43 3.99
CA THR A 724 -10.13 6.04 2.66
C THR A 724 -8.84 5.62 1.95
N GLY A 725 -8.00 4.81 2.62
CA GLY A 725 -6.66 4.44 2.16
C GLY A 725 -5.59 5.49 2.46
N ALA A 726 -5.94 6.60 3.13
CA ALA A 726 -4.99 7.66 3.47
C ALA A 726 -4.12 7.25 4.66
N GLN A 727 -2.83 7.58 4.60
CA GLN A 727 -1.84 7.07 5.55
C GLN A 727 -1.85 7.83 6.89
N VAL A 728 -2.26 7.13 7.95
CA VAL A 728 -2.31 7.63 9.34
C VAL A 728 -0.95 7.50 10.03
N PHE A 729 -0.25 6.38 9.83
CA PHE A 729 1.06 6.13 10.45
C PHE A 729 1.99 5.31 9.55
N PRO A 730 3.29 5.66 9.42
CA PRO A 730 3.93 6.86 9.95
C PRO A 730 3.41 8.13 9.26
N ALA A 731 3.52 9.29 9.92
CA ALA A 731 2.98 10.57 9.45
C ALA A 731 3.67 11.18 8.21
N ALA A 732 4.62 10.46 7.60
CA ALA A 732 5.20 10.80 6.31
C ALA A 732 4.69 9.80 5.26
N THR A 733 3.92 10.28 4.29
CA THR A 733 3.28 9.44 3.26
C THR A 733 4.29 8.59 2.48
N GLY A 734 3.92 7.34 2.18
CA GLY A 734 4.77 6.37 1.50
C GLY A 734 5.88 5.75 2.35
N THR A 735 6.09 6.22 3.58
CA THR A 735 6.98 5.56 4.54
C THR A 735 6.25 4.46 5.31
N TYR A 736 7.00 3.55 5.90
CA TYR A 736 6.53 2.45 6.76
C TYR A 736 7.39 2.45 8.03
N ALA A 737 7.02 1.68 9.04
CA ALA A 737 7.82 1.50 10.27
C ALA A 737 7.90 0.03 10.69
N GLU A 738 8.92 -0.29 11.48
CA GLU A 738 9.10 -1.59 12.13
C GLU A 738 8.44 -1.64 13.52
N ASP A 739 8.38 -0.50 14.22
CA ASP A 739 7.91 -0.37 15.60
C ASP A 739 7.14 0.95 15.85
N GLY A 740 6.83 1.23 17.12
CA GLY A 740 6.32 2.54 17.55
C GLY A 740 4.89 2.88 17.13
N PHE A 741 4.14 1.90 16.61
CA PHE A 741 2.76 2.07 16.13
C PHE A 741 1.82 2.66 17.21
N PRO A 742 0.86 3.52 16.82
CA PRO A 742 -0.28 3.85 17.65
C PRO A 742 -1.18 2.62 17.82
N ALA A 743 -2.19 2.72 18.69
CA ALA A 743 -3.25 1.73 18.71
C ALA A 743 -4.11 1.86 17.44
N LEU A 744 -4.46 0.72 16.83
CA LEU A 744 -5.17 0.62 15.56
C LEU A 744 -6.68 0.78 15.78
N GLU A 745 -7.30 1.71 15.06
CA GLU A 745 -8.74 1.95 15.15
C GLU A 745 -9.49 1.03 14.18
N ILE A 746 -10.73 0.68 14.50
CA ILE A 746 -11.51 -0.28 13.70
C ILE A 746 -11.88 0.34 12.34
N GLY A 747 -11.78 -0.46 11.27
CA GLY A 747 -11.84 0.01 9.88
C GLY A 747 -10.54 0.65 9.38
N GLN A 748 -9.47 0.68 10.17
CA GLN A 748 -8.13 1.00 9.67
C GLN A 748 -7.46 -0.24 9.07
N VAL A 749 -6.69 -0.02 8.01
CA VAL A 749 -5.99 -1.06 7.26
C VAL A 749 -4.51 -1.07 7.64
N ILE A 750 -4.03 -2.22 8.10
CA ILE A 750 -2.60 -2.51 8.18
C ILE A 750 -2.13 -2.92 6.78
N GLU A 751 -1.34 -2.08 6.13
CA GLU A 751 -0.56 -2.55 4.97
C GLU A 751 0.82 -3.00 5.46
N TYR A 752 1.06 -4.31 5.35
CA TYR A 752 2.39 -4.86 5.59
C TYR A 752 3.23 -4.74 4.32
N ARG A 753 4.50 -4.35 4.48
CA ARG A 753 5.55 -4.49 3.46
C ARG A 753 6.59 -5.48 3.96
N ILE A 754 6.88 -6.47 3.13
CA ILE A 754 8.03 -7.35 3.29
C ILE A 754 9.02 -6.93 2.21
N THR A 755 10.15 -6.37 2.60
CA THR A 755 11.26 -6.07 1.69
C THR A 755 12.25 -7.23 1.78
N TYR A 756 12.68 -7.78 0.64
CA TYR A 756 13.71 -8.81 0.56
C TYR A 756 14.92 -8.30 -0.22
N THR A 757 16.12 -8.64 0.24
CA THR A 757 17.38 -8.24 -0.39
C THR A 757 18.37 -9.41 -0.39
N ASN A 758 18.86 -9.81 -1.57
CA ASN A 758 20.02 -10.71 -1.64
C ASN A 758 21.29 -9.87 -1.40
N ILE A 759 21.81 -9.88 -0.18
CA ILE A 759 22.98 -9.09 0.23
C ILE A 759 24.31 -9.60 -0.33
N SER A 760 24.31 -10.69 -1.11
CA SER A 760 25.54 -11.17 -1.70
C SER A 760 26.05 -10.23 -2.80
N GLU A 761 27.37 -10.15 -3.00
CA GLU A 761 27.99 -9.18 -3.91
C GLU A 761 27.61 -9.43 -5.38
N GLY A 762 27.21 -8.37 -6.08
CA GLY A 762 26.86 -8.39 -7.51
C GLY A 762 28.06 -8.23 -8.43
N ASN A 763 27.91 -8.59 -9.71
CA ASN A 763 29.00 -8.47 -10.69
C ASN A 763 29.49 -7.01 -10.89
N GLY A 764 28.68 -6.00 -10.62
CA GLY A 764 29.01 -4.59 -10.93
C GLY A 764 29.27 -4.39 -12.44
N VAL A 765 30.40 -3.76 -12.78
CA VAL A 765 30.90 -3.71 -14.18
C VAL A 765 31.82 -4.90 -14.54
N GLY A 766 31.94 -5.85 -13.62
CA GLY A 766 32.79 -7.02 -13.67
C GLY A 766 32.23 -8.20 -14.47
N THR A 767 32.99 -9.29 -14.52
CA THR A 767 32.64 -10.51 -15.26
C THR A 767 33.20 -11.76 -14.60
N SER A 768 32.44 -12.86 -14.63
CA SER A 768 32.87 -14.21 -14.22
C SER A 768 33.16 -14.40 -12.72
N ASN A 769 32.68 -13.50 -11.86
CA ASN A 769 32.67 -13.71 -10.41
C ASN A 769 31.76 -14.89 -10.02
N GLY A 770 32.06 -15.54 -8.90
CA GLY A 770 31.19 -16.53 -8.27
C GLY A 770 29.99 -15.85 -7.61
N LEU A 771 28.88 -15.74 -8.35
CA LEU A 771 27.62 -15.21 -7.87
C LEU A 771 26.87 -16.22 -6.98
N LEU A 772 26.09 -15.70 -6.03
CA LEU A 772 25.26 -16.47 -5.09
C LEU A 772 23.77 -16.05 -5.22
N PRO A 773 23.11 -16.39 -6.35
CA PRO A 773 21.67 -16.17 -6.48
C PRO A 773 20.89 -17.10 -5.54
N ALA A 774 19.85 -16.56 -4.91
CA ALA A 774 18.87 -17.33 -4.16
C ALA A 774 17.85 -17.89 -5.15
N THR A 775 17.91 -19.19 -5.42
CA THR A 775 17.05 -19.85 -6.41
C THR A 775 15.81 -20.45 -5.76
N ASN A 776 14.73 -20.61 -6.52
CA ASN A 776 13.43 -21.10 -6.02
C ASN A 776 12.88 -20.32 -4.79
N PHE A 777 13.30 -19.07 -4.60
CA PHE A 777 12.92 -18.21 -3.48
C PHE A 777 11.40 -17.96 -3.44
N PHE A 778 10.81 -18.15 -2.26
CA PHE A 778 9.43 -17.75 -1.98
C PHE A 778 9.29 -17.22 -0.55
N ILE A 779 8.46 -16.20 -0.40
CA ILE A 779 8.05 -15.64 0.90
C ILE A 779 6.73 -16.30 1.32
N SER A 780 6.62 -16.67 2.59
CA SER A 780 5.46 -17.32 3.20
C SER A 780 5.00 -16.55 4.46
N GLU A 781 3.71 -16.25 4.50
CA GLU A 781 3.04 -15.45 5.52
C GLU A 781 1.86 -16.27 6.08
N ASP A 782 2.06 -16.94 7.21
CA ASP A 782 0.99 -17.66 7.94
C ASP A 782 0.33 -16.71 8.93
N GLY A 783 -0.98 -16.52 8.89
CA GLY A 783 -1.71 -15.71 9.88
C GLY A 783 -2.17 -16.50 11.12
N THR A 784 -1.91 -17.81 11.15
CA THR A 784 -2.47 -18.77 12.12
C THR A 784 -1.40 -19.53 12.91
N THR A 785 -0.15 -19.51 12.47
CA THR A 785 1.00 -20.14 13.13
C THR A 785 1.84 -19.11 13.88
N ALA A 786 2.03 -19.32 15.19
CA ALA A 786 2.84 -18.46 16.05
C ALA A 786 4.27 -18.26 15.50
N PRO A 787 4.84 -17.03 15.52
CA PRO A 787 4.41 -15.86 16.31
C PRO A 787 3.17 -15.13 15.81
N ASN A 788 2.75 -15.39 14.58
CA ASN A 788 1.66 -14.68 13.92
C ASN A 788 0.30 -15.10 14.46
N ASN A 789 -0.61 -14.13 14.51
CA ASN A 789 -2.01 -14.34 14.91
C ASN A 789 -2.99 -13.46 14.11
N TRP A 790 -2.53 -12.79 13.05
CA TRP A 790 -3.32 -11.81 12.29
C TRP A 790 -4.51 -12.42 11.53
N ALA A 791 -4.60 -13.74 11.35
CA ALA A 791 -5.76 -14.42 10.77
C ALA A 791 -6.54 -15.29 11.80
N LEU A 792 -6.47 -14.93 13.08
CA LEU A 792 -7.19 -15.57 14.17
C LEU A 792 -8.29 -14.68 14.75
N ASP A 793 -9.22 -15.35 15.44
CA ASP A 793 -10.16 -14.84 16.42
C ASP A 793 -9.41 -14.81 17.77
N ASN A 794 -8.84 -13.66 18.18
CA ASN A 794 -7.98 -13.62 19.39
C ASN A 794 -8.75 -13.27 20.67
N ASP A 795 -9.90 -12.60 20.57
CA ASP A 795 -10.75 -12.23 21.72
C ASP A 795 -11.87 -13.27 22.02
N ALA A 796 -12.14 -14.19 21.09
CA ALA A 796 -13.21 -15.18 21.10
C ALA A 796 -14.64 -14.63 20.85
N ASN A 797 -14.77 -13.49 20.16
CA ASN A 797 -16.06 -12.92 19.72
C ASN A 797 -16.73 -13.78 18.62
N GLY A 798 -15.96 -14.59 17.88
CA GLY A 798 -16.46 -15.52 16.85
C GLY A 798 -16.32 -15.03 15.40
N THR A 799 -15.72 -13.87 15.19
CA THR A 799 -15.22 -13.36 13.91
C THR A 799 -13.68 -13.40 13.88
N VAL A 800 -13.03 -12.96 12.80
CA VAL A 800 -11.56 -12.96 12.70
C VAL A 800 -11.10 -11.51 12.70
N ASP A 801 -10.18 -11.18 13.61
CA ASP A 801 -9.86 -9.80 13.98
C ASP A 801 -9.42 -8.92 12.81
N THR A 802 -8.77 -9.51 11.79
CA THR A 802 -8.54 -8.79 10.52
C THR A 802 -9.02 -9.60 9.32
N LEU A 803 -9.52 -8.91 8.30
CA LEU A 803 -9.87 -9.49 7.01
C LEU A 803 -8.88 -9.06 5.93
N HIS A 804 -8.91 -9.72 4.78
CA HIS A 804 -8.07 -9.35 3.64
C HIS A 804 -8.74 -8.23 2.84
N GLN A 805 -7.95 -7.20 2.51
CA GLN A 805 -8.28 -6.23 1.48
C GLN A 805 -7.44 -6.52 0.23
N ASN A 806 -8.06 -6.37 -0.95
CA ASN A 806 -7.44 -6.68 -2.24
C ASN A 806 -6.30 -5.71 -2.59
N GLY A 807 -5.56 -6.01 -3.66
CA GLY A 807 -4.45 -5.17 -4.11
C GLY A 807 -3.11 -5.56 -3.50
N ALA A 808 -2.92 -6.84 -3.16
CA ALA A 808 -1.62 -7.35 -2.69
C ALA A 808 -0.57 -7.27 -3.82
N THR A 809 0.44 -6.40 -3.67
CA THR A 809 1.43 -6.10 -4.72
C THR A 809 2.74 -6.85 -4.52
N ARG A 810 3.55 -6.97 -5.57
CA ARG A 810 4.88 -7.61 -5.53
C ARG A 810 5.81 -7.06 -6.59
N THR A 811 7.11 -7.13 -6.35
CA THR A 811 8.13 -6.82 -7.37
C THR A 811 8.22 -7.90 -8.44
N ASP A 812 8.12 -9.18 -8.07
CA ASP A 812 8.18 -10.30 -9.03
C ASP A 812 7.39 -11.52 -8.51
N GLY A 813 7.20 -12.51 -9.39
CA GLY A 813 6.59 -13.80 -9.09
C GLY A 813 5.07 -13.84 -9.14
N ASP A 814 4.50 -14.88 -8.54
CA ASP A 814 3.06 -15.02 -8.30
C ASP A 814 2.75 -14.97 -6.79
N ILE A 815 1.58 -14.42 -6.41
CA ILE A 815 1.01 -14.60 -5.06
C ILE A 815 0.00 -15.74 -5.11
N TYR A 816 0.11 -16.64 -4.13
CA TYR A 816 -0.85 -17.70 -3.84
C TYR A 816 -1.59 -17.38 -2.54
N TYR A 817 -2.92 -17.41 -2.58
CA TYR A 817 -3.80 -17.06 -1.47
C TYR A 817 -4.47 -18.30 -0.88
N TYR A 818 -4.48 -18.37 0.46
CA TYR A 818 -4.94 -19.54 1.21
C TYR A 818 -6.08 -19.17 2.17
N SER A 819 -7.30 -19.62 1.88
CA SER A 819 -8.53 -19.22 2.58
C SER A 819 -9.12 -20.29 3.51
N SER A 820 -8.36 -21.33 3.87
CA SER A 820 -8.77 -22.26 4.94
C SER A 820 -7.63 -23.06 5.56
N ALA A 821 -7.74 -23.33 6.86
CA ALA A 821 -6.92 -24.29 7.62
C ALA A 821 -7.11 -25.77 7.19
N THR A 822 -7.79 -26.01 6.05
CA THR A 822 -7.84 -27.32 5.38
C THR A 822 -7.08 -27.36 4.07
N ASP A 823 -6.45 -26.25 3.66
CA ASP A 823 -5.50 -26.25 2.54
C ASP A 823 -4.16 -26.82 3.01
N THR A 824 -3.95 -28.11 2.74
CA THR A 824 -2.87 -28.91 3.32
C THR A 824 -1.48 -28.58 2.77
N ASN A 825 -1.38 -27.60 1.87
CA ASN A 825 -0.19 -27.34 1.07
C ASN A 825 0.50 -26.01 1.42
N PHE A 826 -0.06 -25.23 2.35
CA PHE A 826 0.60 -24.05 2.90
C PHE A 826 1.83 -24.43 3.75
N THR A 827 1.72 -25.51 4.54
CA THR A 827 2.86 -26.06 5.30
C THR A 827 3.58 -27.14 4.48
N GLY A 828 4.82 -26.85 4.07
CA GLY A 828 5.56 -27.70 3.13
C GLY A 828 5.16 -27.46 1.66
N PHE A 829 5.06 -26.19 1.28
CA PHE A 829 4.88 -25.74 -0.09
C PHE A 829 6.02 -26.24 -1.00
N ASP A 830 5.69 -26.65 -2.23
CA ASP A 830 6.65 -27.09 -3.25
C ASP A 830 6.72 -26.00 -4.33
N PRO A 831 7.80 -25.18 -4.40
CA PRO A 831 7.91 -24.10 -5.38
C PRO A 831 7.96 -24.63 -6.83
N THR A 832 8.26 -25.92 -7.04
CA THR A 832 8.24 -26.56 -8.37
C THR A 832 6.85 -27.09 -8.77
N ALA A 833 5.91 -27.16 -7.82
CA ALA A 833 4.54 -27.63 -8.01
C ALA A 833 3.51 -26.83 -7.17
N PRO A 834 3.47 -25.48 -7.31
CA PRO A 834 2.71 -24.61 -6.42
C PRO A 834 1.20 -24.85 -6.51
N SER A 835 0.50 -24.58 -5.41
CA SER A 835 -0.95 -24.80 -5.29
C SER A 835 -1.60 -23.80 -4.35
N GLY A 836 -2.68 -23.17 -4.80
CA GLY A 836 -3.49 -22.15 -4.11
C GLY A 836 -4.37 -21.46 -5.14
N SER A 837 -5.03 -20.35 -4.78
CA SER A 837 -5.54 -19.39 -5.78
C SER A 837 -4.43 -18.43 -6.18
N THR A 838 -4.27 -18.10 -7.46
CA THR A 838 -3.50 -16.91 -7.90
C THR A 838 -4.40 -15.74 -8.28
N THR A 839 -5.71 -15.91 -8.19
CA THR A 839 -6.67 -14.80 -8.22
C THR A 839 -6.70 -14.18 -6.83
N ASP A 840 -6.41 -12.87 -6.75
CA ASP A 840 -6.62 -12.05 -5.55
C ASP A 840 -8.08 -12.21 -5.08
N PRO A 841 -8.31 -12.57 -3.80
CA PRO A 841 -9.65 -12.59 -3.25
C PRO A 841 -10.30 -11.19 -3.31
N ALA A 842 -11.63 -11.17 -3.23
CA ALA A 842 -12.31 -9.92 -2.95
C ALA A 842 -12.11 -9.53 -1.46
N ASP A 843 -12.38 -8.27 -1.19
CA ASP A 843 -12.42 -7.65 0.13
C ASP A 843 -13.31 -8.42 1.12
N ASP A 844 -13.02 -8.23 2.41
CA ASP A 844 -13.71 -8.85 3.55
C ASP A 844 -13.70 -10.40 3.54
N LEU A 845 -12.79 -11.01 2.78
CA LEU A 845 -12.64 -12.47 2.74
C LEU A 845 -11.60 -12.97 3.73
N THR A 846 -11.87 -14.14 4.32
CA THR A 846 -10.94 -14.81 5.23
C THR A 846 -9.76 -15.42 4.47
N VAL A 847 -8.68 -14.66 4.31
CA VAL A 847 -7.36 -15.19 3.94
C VAL A 847 -6.58 -15.47 5.21
N GLN A 848 -6.03 -16.68 5.29
CA GLN A 848 -5.26 -17.22 6.43
C GLN A 848 -3.76 -17.33 6.14
N GLY A 849 -3.35 -17.23 4.87
CA GLY A 849 -1.95 -17.13 4.50
C GLY A 849 -1.75 -16.68 3.06
N TYR A 850 -0.55 -16.18 2.79
CA TYR A 850 -0.07 -15.78 1.47
C TYR A 850 1.28 -16.43 1.19
N ILE A 851 1.54 -16.81 -0.06
CA ILE A 851 2.88 -17.18 -0.53
C ILE A 851 3.22 -16.39 -1.79
N ASN A 852 4.26 -15.56 -1.76
CA ASN A 852 4.83 -14.94 -2.95
C ASN A 852 5.97 -15.81 -3.48
N LEU A 853 5.70 -16.58 -4.53
CA LEU A 853 6.68 -17.39 -5.25
C LEU A 853 7.43 -16.48 -6.25
N VAL A 854 8.56 -15.94 -5.81
CA VAL A 854 9.38 -14.96 -6.54
C VAL A 854 10.19 -15.63 -7.65
N GLY A 855 10.91 -16.71 -7.35
CA GLY A 855 11.79 -17.40 -8.31
C GLY A 855 13.27 -17.22 -7.98
N ASP A 856 14.06 -16.62 -8.88
CA ASP A 856 15.51 -16.47 -8.71
C ASP A 856 15.88 -15.02 -8.39
N VAL A 857 16.39 -14.75 -7.19
CA VAL A 857 16.85 -13.41 -6.74
C VAL A 857 18.37 -13.34 -6.84
N ASN A 858 18.91 -12.54 -7.77
CA ASN A 858 20.35 -12.47 -8.02
C ASN A 858 21.07 -11.62 -6.95
N PRO A 859 22.40 -11.70 -6.83
CA PRO A 859 23.16 -10.88 -5.89
C PRO A 859 22.95 -9.37 -6.10
N GLN A 860 22.65 -8.64 -5.02
CA GLN A 860 22.19 -7.24 -4.97
C GLN A 860 20.79 -6.96 -5.56
N ASP A 861 20.04 -7.95 -6.05
CA ASP A 861 18.63 -7.76 -6.34
C ASP A 861 17.85 -7.62 -5.03
N SER A 862 16.88 -6.71 -5.03
CA SER A 862 15.89 -6.56 -3.97
C SER A 862 14.50 -6.37 -4.55
N GLY A 863 13.50 -6.65 -3.73
CA GLY A 863 12.11 -6.46 -4.09
C GLY A 863 11.23 -6.41 -2.84
N SER A 864 9.93 -6.30 -3.06
CA SER A 864 8.95 -6.31 -1.99
C SER A 864 7.73 -7.18 -2.32
N PHE A 865 7.02 -7.54 -1.26
CA PHE A 865 5.67 -8.10 -1.27
C PHE A 865 4.84 -7.27 -0.28
N THR A 866 3.72 -6.70 -0.71
CA THR A 866 2.74 -6.03 0.15
C THR A 866 1.42 -6.77 0.20
N PHE A 867 0.76 -6.72 1.34
CA PHE A 867 -0.65 -7.10 1.46
C PHE A 867 -1.34 -6.33 2.58
N GLN A 868 -2.66 -6.21 2.46
CA GLN A 868 -3.48 -5.39 3.33
C GLN A 868 -4.37 -6.23 4.24
N ARG A 869 -4.58 -5.73 5.46
CA ARG A 869 -5.39 -6.35 6.52
C ARG A 869 -6.22 -5.29 7.24
N GLU A 870 -7.52 -5.26 7.01
CA GLU A 870 -8.42 -4.34 7.72
C GLU A 870 -8.79 -4.91 9.10
N LEU A 871 -8.67 -4.08 10.14
CA LEU A 871 -9.16 -4.39 11.47
C LEU A 871 -10.69 -4.37 11.50
N GLN A 872 -11.29 -5.50 11.86
CA GLN A 872 -12.73 -5.66 12.04
C GLN A 872 -13.21 -5.12 13.37
#